data_AF-A0AAD6SJ70-F1
#
_entry.id   AF-A0AAD6SJ70-F1
#
_cell.length_a   1.000
_cell.length_b   1.000
_cell.length_c   1.000
_cell.angle_alpha   90.00
_cell.angle_beta   90.00
_cell.angle_gamma   90.00
#
_symmetry.space_group_name_H-M   'P 1'
#
loop_
_entity.id
_entity.type
_entity.pdbx_description
1 polymer ?
#
loop_
_entity_poly.entity_id
_entity_poly.type
_entity_poly.pdbx_seq_one_letter_code
_entity_poly.pdbx_strand_id
1 'polypeptide(L)'
;MSTIDQVPSTKSPRRTLPTRWAVRGRVRGNMLGGGATGSGAGGSNGAGGKSGGSGGGGAASRTPDGRRLFPQGAMLRVDTQHATAHSTLLDGSSSAQNNGGGKATTRRMHPPLRARLRHRPTSKTARALITIGMAVESEYKSQMCKSNKIELPANQVPPRDYFSHMGYRSLHERRIAAARLMMDNEGWTAPWTQSVRSQVGAILVECLMDVAVVTRTAKNKNNEIITEDQPAFYQSYEYQRGQKLGVIRLNPLVSQRLSKDQVVLHPRHLPMLVKPKPWVNYNEGGYLYSKSNVMRFKDSIEQRSYLKYASEQGHVELVYAGLDVLGNTPWKINRRIFDVVLTVWNSGMRLGKMPPEVYDEPEPDPLTPEEESDPAARVTWLTRMRAYNQAKAANHSDRCSVNYKIEISRSFLHDVFYLPHNIDFRGRAYPLPPHLNHIGDDLSRGLLKFAQKHPLGERGFRWLKIHLSNLYGYDKANFDERVAFTEEHMEDIYDSVLHPLDGRGWWQTADDPWQCLATCQELYSAIESGDPLTYESALPVHQDGTCNGLQHYAALGGDHQGAQQVNLAAGDRPSDVYSYVGGMVEKMLEAEAEAGDRFAIMLKGKVSRKVVKQTVMTTVYGVTFIGARDQIEKQLKDWKDIPEEECWLAASYLAKRVLTAIEDLFAGAKDIQTWLNLSARVIAKSIPEERISEAQTEHTTRKARRSRKSKDAKALLPDAYLKKEQMTSVVWTTPLGLPICQPYRKTARKQVFTAMQTVYISDPGTPAEGVPRRSPPNFIHSLDATHMLLTAIECRVQGLTFASVHDSYWTHACSIDHMSEIIRDTFIALHSSNVLLKLREEFMTRYAGFKVPLVHLRNGHLVKSLYDAGVRIPVTAEQAQGLSVISPLLVVSNDAPNTIEVNEVYDNIDGLLEQLGELDKDEAEEAEQLESDDAEAEAAPQLKVIKKRRTKKQMGLARANTSGMVDALLDPAGLPDAEAVAEAKAAARKLAQADTLKQLMNKFIKLTDLLPPPLPKKGTFEVDLIKDSPYFFS
;
A
#
# COMPACT_ATOMS: atom_id res chain seq x y z
N MET A 1 -32.80 -1.18 -42.11
CA MET A 1 -33.02 -1.02 -43.56
C MET A 1 -31.70 -1.26 -44.27
N SER A 2 -31.69 -2.27 -45.17
CA SER A 2 -30.77 -2.57 -46.31
C SER A 2 -29.24 -2.61 -46.10
N THR A 3 -28.42 -3.56 -46.58
CA THR A 3 -28.45 -4.93 -47.17
C THR A 3 -26.97 -5.25 -47.50
N ILE A 4 -26.40 -6.39 -47.06
CA ILE A 4 -25.94 -7.57 -47.86
C ILE A 4 -24.62 -7.42 -48.66
N ASP A 5 -23.61 -8.25 -48.32
CA ASP A 5 -22.81 -9.18 -49.19
C ASP A 5 -21.63 -9.77 -48.38
N GLN A 6 -21.64 -11.04 -47.92
CA GLN A 6 -21.30 -12.34 -48.55
C GLN A 6 -19.82 -12.62 -48.93
N VAL A 7 -19.25 -13.51 -48.10
CA VAL A 7 -18.10 -14.48 -48.12
C VAL A 7 -17.54 -14.93 -49.50
N PRO A 8 -16.30 -15.51 -49.58
CA PRO A 8 -16.15 -16.97 -49.39
C PRO A 8 -14.87 -17.47 -48.66
N SER A 9 -15.03 -18.65 -48.06
CA SER A 9 -14.07 -19.53 -47.38
C SER A 9 -12.96 -20.11 -48.26
N THR A 10 -11.83 -20.56 -47.68
CA THR A 10 -11.27 -21.92 -47.95
C THR A 10 -10.14 -22.34 -46.99
N LYS A 11 -10.32 -23.55 -46.44
CA LYS A 11 -9.39 -24.70 -46.31
C LYS A 11 -8.17 -24.67 -45.37
N SER A 12 -8.21 -25.62 -44.44
CA SER A 12 -7.11 -26.21 -43.67
C SER A 12 -6.15 -27.05 -44.52
N PRO A 13 -4.98 -27.40 -43.96
CA PRO A 13 -4.64 -28.82 -43.92
C PRO A 13 -4.09 -29.30 -42.57
N ARG A 14 -4.52 -30.51 -42.20
CA ARG A 14 -3.92 -31.39 -41.18
C ARG A 14 -2.64 -32.03 -41.70
N ARG A 15 -1.76 -32.44 -40.76
CA ARG A 15 -0.81 -33.59 -40.74
C ARG A 15 0.49 -33.13 -40.05
N THR A 16 1.22 -33.86 -39.20
CA THR A 16 1.21 -35.23 -38.67
C THR A 16 2.29 -35.29 -37.59
N LEU A 17 2.08 -36.06 -36.52
CA LEU A 17 3.12 -36.50 -35.59
C LEU A 17 4.15 -37.40 -36.31
N PRO A 18 5.38 -37.51 -35.77
CA PRO A 18 5.77 -38.83 -35.28
C PRO A 18 6.48 -38.84 -33.91
N THR A 19 6.35 -40.01 -33.31
CA THR A 19 6.76 -40.45 -31.97
C THR A 19 8.19 -40.99 -31.85
N ARG A 20 8.77 -40.79 -30.65
CA ARG A 20 9.70 -41.64 -29.85
C ARG A 20 11.17 -41.85 -30.30
N TRP A 21 12.08 -41.69 -29.33
CA TRP A 21 13.06 -42.66 -28.75
C TRP A 21 14.05 -41.87 -27.84
N ALA A 22 14.01 -41.97 -26.51
CA ALA A 22 14.77 -42.89 -25.63
C ALA A 22 16.28 -42.53 -25.39
N VAL A 23 16.54 -41.85 -24.27
CA VAL A 23 17.53 -42.15 -23.19
C VAL A 23 18.88 -42.80 -23.53
N ARG A 24 20.01 -42.07 -23.30
CA ARG A 24 21.11 -42.36 -22.32
C ARG A 24 22.42 -41.61 -22.65
N GLY A 25 23.12 -41.14 -21.61
CA GLY A 25 24.55 -41.48 -21.44
C GLY A 25 25.63 -40.43 -21.69
N ARG A 26 25.95 -39.65 -20.64
CA ARG A 26 27.29 -39.41 -20.04
C ARG A 26 28.53 -39.10 -20.92
N VAL A 27 29.11 -37.93 -20.59
CA VAL A 27 30.46 -37.71 -19.99
C VAL A 27 31.70 -37.51 -20.90
N ARG A 28 32.39 -36.41 -20.56
CA ARG A 28 33.83 -36.05 -20.70
C ARG A 28 34.38 -35.64 -22.05
N GLY A 29 35.10 -34.50 -22.00
CA GLY A 29 36.51 -34.54 -22.40
C GLY A 29 37.01 -33.36 -23.23
N ASN A 30 37.53 -32.35 -22.53
CA ASN A 30 38.85 -31.74 -22.75
C ASN A 30 39.27 -31.16 -24.11
N MET A 31 39.68 -29.89 -23.99
CA MET A 31 41.00 -29.34 -24.38
C MET A 31 41.31 -28.96 -25.84
N LEU A 32 41.67 -27.67 -25.92
CA LEU A 32 42.88 -27.11 -26.54
C LEU A 32 43.00 -27.09 -28.06
N GLY A 33 43.43 -25.92 -28.53
CA GLY A 33 44.49 -25.87 -29.55
C GLY A 33 44.15 -25.04 -30.77
N GLY A 34 44.48 -23.74 -30.69
CA GLY A 34 45.51 -23.10 -31.54
C GLY A 34 45.32 -23.04 -33.06
N GLY A 35 45.87 -21.97 -33.63
CA GLY A 35 46.38 -22.04 -35.00
C GLY A 35 45.99 -20.86 -35.88
N ALA A 36 46.89 -19.90 -35.95
CA ALA A 36 46.92 -18.80 -36.90
C ALA A 36 46.93 -19.28 -38.37
N THR A 37 46.60 -18.38 -39.29
CA THR A 37 47.53 -17.81 -40.31
C THR A 37 46.79 -17.21 -41.50
N GLY A 38 47.35 -16.13 -42.05
CA GLY A 38 47.60 -16.09 -43.49
C GLY A 38 46.67 -15.27 -44.39
N SER A 39 47.01 -13.99 -44.53
CA SER A 39 47.31 -13.32 -45.82
C SER A 39 46.40 -13.50 -47.05
N GLY A 40 46.10 -12.36 -47.70
CA GLY A 40 46.36 -12.25 -49.14
C GLY A 40 45.32 -11.54 -50.00
N ALA A 41 45.70 -10.33 -50.43
CA ALA A 41 45.58 -9.80 -51.79
C ALA A 41 44.20 -9.50 -52.43
N GLY A 42 44.09 -8.26 -52.94
CA GLY A 42 44.11 -8.09 -54.40
C GLY A 42 42.89 -7.43 -55.06
N GLY A 43 43.08 -6.17 -55.51
CA GLY A 43 42.50 -5.57 -56.72
C GLY A 43 40.99 -5.25 -56.71
N SER A 44 40.44 -4.34 -57.49
CA SER A 44 40.95 -3.33 -58.42
C SER A 44 39.72 -2.58 -58.99
N ASN A 45 39.93 -1.36 -59.46
CA ASN A 45 39.18 -0.65 -60.51
C ASN A 45 37.82 0.02 -60.18
N GLY A 46 37.80 1.33 -60.45
CA GLY A 46 37.03 1.80 -61.61
C GLY A 46 36.11 3.01 -61.39
N ALA A 47 36.57 4.18 -61.89
CA ALA A 47 35.84 5.28 -62.57
C ALA A 47 34.50 5.79 -61.98
N GLY A 48 34.16 7.08 -61.92
CA GLY A 48 34.64 8.37 -62.42
C GLY A 48 33.69 9.41 -61.78
N GLY A 49 33.73 10.72 -61.96
CA GLY A 49 34.45 11.61 -62.84
C GLY A 49 33.70 12.95 -62.78
N LYS A 50 34.40 13.96 -62.24
CA LYS A 50 34.42 15.39 -62.63
C LYS A 50 33.21 16.33 -62.52
N SER A 51 33.65 17.57 -62.24
CA SER A 51 33.06 18.90 -62.48
C SER A 51 32.03 19.34 -61.46
N GLY A 52 32.16 20.48 -60.79
CA GLY A 52 32.91 21.71 -61.03
C GLY A 52 31.95 22.84 -60.59
N GLY A 53 32.32 23.98 -60.02
CA GLY A 53 33.59 24.58 -59.66
C GLY A 53 33.29 25.98 -59.11
N SER A 54 34.32 26.60 -58.52
CA SER A 54 34.56 28.05 -58.35
C SER A 54 33.52 28.91 -57.60
N GLY A 55 33.91 29.81 -56.70
CA GLY A 55 35.25 30.27 -56.35
C GLY A 55 35.23 31.62 -55.63
N GLY A 56 36.09 31.73 -54.60
CA GLY A 56 36.89 32.93 -54.33
C GLY A 56 36.39 33.80 -53.17
N GLY A 57 37.21 34.30 -52.26
CA GLY A 57 38.66 34.27 -52.13
C GLY A 57 39.08 35.47 -51.27
N GLY A 58 40.05 35.25 -50.38
CA GLY A 58 40.85 36.30 -49.71
C GLY A 58 40.58 36.46 -48.21
N ALA A 59 41.55 36.69 -47.33
CA ALA A 59 42.92 36.21 -47.10
C ALA A 59 43.39 36.90 -45.79
N ALA A 60 44.28 36.22 -45.04
CA ALA A 60 45.19 36.76 -44.00
C ALA A 60 44.54 37.22 -42.65
N SER A 61 45.03 36.87 -41.45
CA SER A 61 46.33 36.33 -41.01
C SER A 61 46.32 35.96 -39.51
N ARG A 62 47.30 35.11 -39.12
CA ARG A 62 47.92 34.88 -37.77
C ARG A 62 47.31 33.84 -36.79
N THR A 63 47.67 32.57 -37.03
CA THR A 63 48.29 31.51 -36.17
C THR A 63 48.67 31.78 -34.69
N PRO A 64 49.04 30.75 -33.86
CA PRO A 64 48.88 29.27 -34.00
C PRO A 64 48.46 28.47 -32.73
N ASP A 65 48.00 27.25 -33.01
CA ASP A 65 48.17 25.95 -32.30
C ASP A 65 48.12 25.80 -30.76
N GLY A 66 47.21 24.91 -30.32
CA GLY A 66 47.65 23.53 -30.03
C GLY A 66 47.40 22.97 -28.63
N ARG A 67 46.81 21.75 -28.61
CA ARG A 67 46.92 20.68 -27.57
C ARG A 67 46.10 20.93 -26.29
N ARG A 68 45.60 19.96 -25.51
CA ARG A 68 45.65 18.48 -25.46
C ARG A 68 44.60 18.02 -24.42
N LEU A 69 44.29 16.72 -24.47
CA LEU A 69 43.56 15.90 -23.50
C LEU A 69 44.13 15.93 -22.05
N PHE A 70 43.21 15.95 -21.05
CA PHE A 70 43.24 15.50 -19.63
C PHE A 70 44.41 15.95 -18.70
N PRO A 71 44.27 16.06 -17.34
CA PRO A 71 43.48 15.20 -16.44
C PRO A 71 42.84 15.86 -15.18
N GLN A 72 42.32 14.99 -14.31
CA GLN A 72 41.71 15.16 -12.98
C GLN A 72 42.51 15.98 -11.94
N GLY A 73 41.75 16.69 -11.10
CA GLY A 73 41.99 16.85 -9.66
C GLY A 73 42.72 18.12 -9.20
N ALA A 74 42.00 19.04 -8.53
CA ALA A 74 42.57 19.86 -7.45
C ALA A 74 41.49 20.55 -6.60
N MET A 75 41.77 20.53 -5.29
CA MET A 75 41.10 21.18 -4.18
C MET A 75 40.91 22.68 -4.34
N LEU A 76 39.85 23.21 -3.70
CA LEU A 76 39.86 24.55 -3.11
C LEU A 76 39.47 24.42 -1.63
N ARG A 77 40.50 24.42 -0.77
CA ARG A 77 40.38 24.76 0.65
C ARG A 77 40.14 26.26 0.74
N VAL A 78 39.15 26.68 1.50
CA VAL A 78 39.04 28.05 2.00
C VAL A 78 39.42 28.00 3.48
N ASP A 79 40.49 28.72 3.80
CA ASP A 79 41.00 28.93 5.14
C ASP A 79 40.03 29.78 5.97
N THR A 80 39.76 29.36 7.20
CA THR A 80 39.38 30.29 8.28
C THR A 80 40.14 29.92 9.55
N GLN A 81 40.83 30.94 10.07
CA GLN A 81 41.85 30.89 11.10
C GLN A 81 41.30 30.58 12.49
N HIS A 82 42.18 29.99 13.30
CA HIS A 82 42.04 29.78 14.73
C HIS A 82 41.89 31.09 15.51
N ALA A 83 40.98 31.09 16.50
CA ALA A 83 41.09 31.93 17.69
C ALA A 83 41.06 31.01 18.92
N THR A 84 42.22 30.87 19.55
CA THR A 84 42.45 30.25 20.86
C THR A 84 42.05 31.21 21.98
N ALA A 85 41.32 30.72 22.99
CA ALA A 85 41.24 31.36 24.30
C ALA A 85 41.46 30.29 25.40
N HIS A 86 42.31 30.68 26.35
CA HIS A 86 42.96 29.91 27.41
C HIS A 86 42.08 29.62 28.64
N SER A 87 42.42 28.53 29.34
CA SER A 87 42.52 28.39 30.81
C SER A 87 41.21 28.50 31.63
N THR A 88 40.90 27.66 32.63
CA THR A 88 41.72 27.32 33.80
C THR A 88 41.09 26.15 34.57
N LEU A 89 41.93 25.25 35.08
CA LEU A 89 41.64 24.26 36.12
C LEU A 89 41.45 24.95 37.49
N LEU A 90 40.54 24.44 38.32
CA LEU A 90 40.72 24.48 39.78
C LEU A 90 40.21 23.18 40.41
N ASP A 91 41.12 22.59 41.17
CA ASP A 91 41.02 21.42 42.03
C ASP A 91 40.04 21.61 43.20
N GLY A 92 39.58 20.49 43.74
CA GLY A 92 38.86 20.42 45.00
C GLY A 92 38.78 18.97 45.51
N SER A 93 39.89 18.50 46.07
CA SER A 93 40.02 17.21 46.76
C SER A 93 39.48 17.30 48.19
N SER A 94 38.86 16.22 48.69
CA SER A 94 38.97 15.86 50.11
C SER A 94 38.71 14.37 50.33
N SER A 95 39.75 13.73 50.86
CA SER A 95 39.91 12.35 51.30
C SER A 95 39.10 11.97 52.55
N ALA A 96 38.75 10.69 52.68
CA ALA A 96 38.76 10.00 53.97
C ALA A 96 39.05 8.49 53.79
N GLN A 97 40.22 8.07 54.30
CA GLN A 97 40.59 6.68 54.60
C GLN A 97 39.83 6.20 55.85
N ASN A 98 39.48 4.92 55.98
CA ASN A 98 40.35 3.89 56.60
C ASN A 98 39.58 2.62 57.06
N ASN A 99 40.24 1.47 56.83
CA ASN A 99 40.27 0.21 57.59
C ASN A 99 39.03 -0.68 57.87
N GLY A 100 39.16 -1.95 57.46
CA GLY A 100 39.22 -3.04 58.44
C GLY A 100 38.46 -4.36 58.15
N GLY A 101 39.14 -5.33 57.52
CA GLY A 101 39.17 -6.73 57.99
C GLY A 101 38.20 -7.78 57.41
N GLY A 102 38.75 -8.90 56.91
CA GLY A 102 38.22 -10.22 57.26
C GLY A 102 37.78 -11.21 56.16
N LYS A 103 38.76 -11.98 55.65
CA LYS A 103 38.72 -13.40 55.23
C LYS A 103 37.89 -13.86 54.02
N ALA A 104 38.60 -14.62 53.19
CA ALA A 104 38.22 -15.23 51.94
C ALA A 104 37.19 -16.37 52.06
N THR A 105 36.32 -16.49 51.05
CA THR A 105 35.88 -17.79 50.50
C THR A 105 35.54 -17.62 49.02
N THR A 106 36.14 -18.48 48.21
CA THR A 106 36.03 -18.57 46.76
C THR A 106 34.63 -19.01 46.33
N ARG A 107 33.90 -18.12 45.64
CA ARG A 107 32.80 -18.51 44.74
C ARG A 107 32.87 -17.68 43.47
N ARG A 108 33.14 -18.34 42.33
CA ARG A 108 32.99 -17.77 40.99
C ARG A 108 31.55 -17.30 40.82
N MET A 109 31.30 -16.01 41.04
CA MET A 109 30.08 -15.32 40.62
C MET A 109 30.37 -14.66 39.28
N HIS A 110 29.67 -15.11 38.23
CA HIS A 110 29.56 -14.35 36.99
C HIS A 110 29.02 -12.95 37.31
N PRO A 111 29.56 -11.85 36.73
CA PRO A 111 28.98 -10.53 36.93
C PRO A 111 27.59 -10.48 36.28
N PRO A 112 26.61 -9.78 36.91
CA PRO A 112 25.26 -9.69 36.37
C PRO A 112 25.28 -8.90 35.05
N LEU A 113 24.67 -9.51 34.03
CA LEU A 113 24.35 -8.89 32.75
C LEU A 113 23.42 -7.69 32.98
N ARG A 114 24.00 -6.49 33.13
CA ARG A 114 23.27 -5.23 32.91
C ARG A 114 22.92 -5.15 31.43
N ALA A 115 21.78 -5.71 31.05
CA ALA A 115 21.20 -5.57 29.72
C ALA A 115 20.74 -4.11 29.53
N ARG A 116 21.63 -3.25 29.01
CA ARG A 116 21.24 -1.96 28.44
C ARG A 116 20.42 -2.21 27.18
N LEU A 117 19.10 -2.28 27.32
CA LEU A 117 18.13 -2.30 26.23
C LEU A 117 18.10 -0.91 25.55
N ARG A 118 19.13 -0.62 24.76
CA ARG A 118 19.06 0.46 23.77
C ARG A 118 18.44 -0.12 22.51
N HIS A 119 17.33 0.45 22.05
CA HIS A 119 16.74 0.11 20.76
C HIS A 119 17.72 0.58 19.68
N ARG A 120 18.37 -0.38 19.01
CA ARG A 120 19.40 -0.10 17.99
C ARG A 120 18.75 -0.14 16.60
N PRO A 121 19.25 0.63 15.62
CA PRO A 121 18.76 0.53 14.25
C PRO A 121 19.01 -0.87 13.69
N THR A 122 17.94 -1.53 13.24
CA THR A 122 17.96 -2.90 12.74
C THR A 122 17.21 -3.00 11.41
N SER A 123 17.66 -3.88 10.52
CA SER A 123 16.90 -4.27 9.33
C SER A 123 16.53 -5.75 9.40
N LYS A 124 15.31 -6.10 8.99
CA LYS A 124 14.89 -7.50 8.84
C LYS A 124 15.78 -8.15 7.77
N THR A 125 16.53 -9.19 8.13
CA THR A 125 17.50 -9.80 7.22
C THR A 125 16.85 -10.23 5.90
N ALA A 126 15.69 -10.90 5.95
CA ALA A 126 14.98 -11.37 4.74
C ALA A 126 14.72 -10.23 3.73
N ARG A 127 14.33 -9.04 4.21
CA ARG A 127 14.10 -7.86 3.36
C ARG A 127 15.39 -7.35 2.75
N ALA A 128 16.47 -7.26 3.54
CA ALA A 128 17.78 -6.82 3.06
C ALA A 128 18.30 -7.74 1.95
N LEU A 129 18.26 -9.06 2.16
CA LEU A 129 18.75 -10.05 1.20
C LEU A 129 17.99 -9.98 -0.13
N ILE A 130 16.65 -9.94 -0.07
CA ILE A 130 15.82 -9.87 -1.28
C ILE A 130 16.04 -8.54 -2.02
N THR A 131 16.14 -7.42 -1.31
CA THR A 131 16.34 -6.09 -1.93
C THR A 131 17.67 -6.02 -2.67
N ILE A 132 18.75 -6.52 -2.06
CA ILE A 132 20.08 -6.57 -2.68
C ILE A 132 20.05 -7.51 -3.89
N GLY A 133 19.46 -8.71 -3.76
CA GLY A 133 19.30 -9.64 -4.88
C GLY A 133 18.52 -9.05 -6.06
N MET A 134 17.45 -8.31 -5.79
CA MET A 134 16.67 -7.60 -6.83
C MET A 134 17.46 -6.46 -7.49
N ALA A 135 18.28 -5.74 -6.72
CA ALA A 135 19.13 -4.68 -7.25
C ALA A 135 20.20 -5.27 -8.19
N VAL A 136 20.84 -6.37 -7.80
CA VAL A 136 21.83 -7.10 -8.62
C VAL A 136 21.19 -7.69 -9.88
N GLU A 137 20.01 -8.31 -9.76
CA GLU A 137 19.26 -8.80 -10.93
C GLU A 137 18.94 -7.66 -11.90
N SER A 138 18.53 -6.49 -11.38
CA SER A 138 18.23 -5.32 -12.20
C SER A 138 19.47 -4.80 -12.93
N GLU A 139 20.60 -4.72 -12.24
CA GLU A 139 21.88 -4.28 -12.82
C GLU A 139 22.38 -5.26 -13.88
N TYR A 140 22.32 -6.56 -13.60
CA TYR A 140 22.62 -7.61 -14.58
C TYR A 140 21.77 -7.47 -15.84
N LYS A 141 20.44 -7.32 -15.69
CA LYS A 141 19.54 -7.15 -16.84
C LYS A 141 19.85 -5.88 -17.62
N SER A 142 20.15 -4.78 -16.94
CA SER A 142 20.58 -3.52 -17.55
C SER A 142 21.87 -3.71 -18.37
N GLN A 143 22.89 -4.33 -17.77
CA GLN A 143 24.17 -4.60 -18.41
C GLN A 143 24.05 -5.56 -19.60
N MET A 144 23.17 -6.57 -19.52
CA MET A 144 22.90 -7.48 -20.63
C MET A 144 22.22 -6.76 -21.80
N CYS A 145 21.28 -5.84 -21.52
CA CYS A 145 20.68 -4.99 -22.56
C CYS A 145 21.76 -4.14 -23.25
N LYS A 146 22.69 -3.56 -22.48
CA LYS A 146 23.81 -2.76 -23.00
C LYS A 146 24.80 -3.60 -23.82
N SER A 147 25.16 -4.78 -23.34
CA SER A 147 26.20 -5.64 -23.94
C SER A 147 25.73 -6.32 -25.22
N ASN A 148 24.46 -6.73 -25.26
CA ASN A 148 23.88 -7.41 -26.43
C ASN A 148 23.49 -6.44 -27.54
N LYS A 149 23.78 -5.14 -27.39
CA LYS A 149 23.41 -4.08 -28.35
C LYS A 149 21.97 -4.25 -28.85
N ILE A 150 21.05 -4.60 -27.94
CA ILE A 150 19.64 -4.55 -28.29
C ILE A 150 19.42 -3.08 -28.62
N GLU A 151 19.22 -2.80 -29.91
CA GLU A 151 18.85 -1.47 -30.36
C GLU A 151 17.53 -1.15 -29.67
N LEU A 152 17.62 -0.44 -28.55
CA LEU A 152 16.54 0.44 -28.14
C LEU A 152 16.27 1.29 -29.38
N PRO A 153 15.03 1.36 -29.90
CA PRO A 153 14.73 2.18 -31.05
C PRO A 153 15.34 3.56 -30.84
N ALA A 154 16.45 3.81 -31.53
CA ALA A 154 17.11 5.09 -31.45
C ALA A 154 16.12 6.09 -32.03
N ASN A 155 15.89 7.18 -31.31
CA ASN A 155 15.09 8.31 -31.76
C ASN A 155 15.55 8.73 -33.16
N GLN A 156 14.92 8.21 -34.21
CA GLN A 156 14.77 8.91 -35.46
C GLN A 156 13.55 9.79 -35.27
N VAL A 157 13.76 11.10 -35.21
CA VAL A 157 12.69 12.10 -35.21
C VAL A 157 11.79 11.84 -36.44
N PRO A 158 10.51 11.48 -36.29
CA PRO A 158 9.58 11.41 -37.42
C PRO A 158 8.71 12.68 -37.51
N PRO A 159 7.98 12.89 -38.61
CA PRO A 159 7.38 14.17 -38.99
C PRO A 159 6.29 14.67 -38.02
N ARG A 160 5.99 15.97 -38.12
CA ARG A 160 5.22 16.85 -37.21
C ARG A 160 3.79 16.41 -36.79
N ASP A 161 3.28 15.24 -37.17
CA ASP A 161 1.87 14.86 -37.00
C ASP A 161 1.63 13.70 -36.02
N TYR A 162 2.26 13.77 -34.84
CA TYR A 162 2.09 12.78 -33.74
C TYR A 162 0.64 12.66 -33.24
N PHE A 163 -0.15 13.73 -33.37
CA PHE A 163 -1.51 13.81 -32.83
C PHE A 163 -2.61 13.38 -33.82
N SER A 164 -2.23 12.82 -34.98
CA SER A 164 -3.20 12.29 -35.94
C SER A 164 -3.49 10.81 -35.66
N HIS A 165 -4.73 10.37 -35.90
CA HIS A 165 -5.14 8.96 -35.79
C HIS A 165 -4.25 8.03 -36.66
N MET A 166 -3.75 8.51 -37.80
CA MET A 166 -2.79 7.77 -38.63
C MET A 166 -1.38 7.71 -38.02
N GLY A 167 -0.93 8.79 -37.35
CA GLY A 167 0.30 8.81 -36.58
C GLY A 167 0.30 7.76 -35.46
N TYR A 168 -0.80 7.67 -34.70
CA TYR A 168 -0.98 6.65 -33.66
C TYR A 168 -0.97 5.23 -34.22
N ARG A 169 -1.65 4.97 -35.35
CA ARG A 169 -1.74 3.64 -35.97
C ARG A 169 -0.39 3.15 -36.52
N SER A 170 0.36 4.01 -37.20
CA SER A 170 1.70 3.68 -37.74
C SER A 170 2.75 3.44 -36.65
N LEU A 171 2.61 4.13 -35.52
CA LEU A 171 3.45 3.94 -34.33
C LEU A 171 3.13 2.61 -33.63
N HIS A 172 1.84 2.27 -33.51
CA HIS A 172 1.37 1.02 -32.95
C HIS A 172 1.82 -0.21 -33.77
N GLU A 173 1.72 -0.16 -35.11
CA GLU A 173 2.18 -1.25 -36.00
C GLU A 173 3.70 -1.48 -35.91
N ARG A 174 4.50 -0.41 -35.84
CA ARG A 174 5.97 -0.52 -35.63
C ARG A 174 6.32 -1.11 -34.26
N ARG A 175 5.52 -0.83 -33.23
CA ARG A 175 5.70 -1.36 -31.86
C ARG A 175 5.37 -2.85 -31.76
N ILE A 176 4.32 -3.32 -32.44
CA ILE A 176 4.00 -4.75 -32.54
C ILE A 176 5.15 -5.51 -33.23
N ALA A 177 5.75 -4.93 -34.28
CA ALA A 177 6.90 -5.52 -34.96
C ALA A 177 8.15 -5.58 -34.06
N ALA A 178 8.45 -4.51 -33.30
CA ALA A 178 9.56 -4.47 -32.35
C ALA A 178 9.36 -5.44 -31.16
N ALA A 179 8.13 -5.56 -30.65
CA ALA A 179 7.79 -6.49 -29.58
C ALA A 179 7.91 -7.96 -30.02
N ARG A 180 7.54 -8.28 -31.26
CA ARG A 180 7.75 -9.62 -31.85
C ARG A 180 9.25 -9.94 -31.99
N LEU A 181 10.07 -8.98 -32.42
CA LEU A 181 11.54 -9.13 -32.50
C LEU A 181 12.21 -9.33 -31.12
N MET A 182 11.66 -8.76 -30.04
CA MET A 182 12.18 -8.94 -28.68
C MET A 182 11.80 -10.30 -28.06
N MET A 183 10.62 -10.84 -28.36
CA MET A 183 10.15 -12.10 -27.77
C MET A 183 10.92 -13.34 -28.26
N ASP A 184 11.51 -13.30 -29.46
CA ASP A 184 12.16 -14.45 -30.08
C ASP A 184 13.60 -14.72 -29.56
N ASN A 185 14.16 -13.90 -28.66
CA ASN A 185 15.57 -14.00 -28.22
C ASN A 185 15.79 -14.22 -26.69
N GLU A 186 14.75 -14.60 -25.95
CA GLU A 186 14.70 -14.47 -24.48
C GLU A 186 14.90 -15.79 -23.68
N GLY A 187 16.09 -16.39 -23.77
CA GLY A 187 16.52 -17.44 -22.82
C GLY A 187 17.11 -16.90 -21.50
N TRP A 188 17.66 -15.67 -21.51
CA TRP A 188 18.47 -15.08 -20.43
C TRP A 188 17.74 -13.98 -19.63
N THR A 189 16.49 -13.65 -19.97
CA THR A 189 15.66 -12.62 -19.32
C THR A 189 14.75 -13.15 -18.21
N ALA A 190 14.71 -14.48 -18.02
CA ALA A 190 13.86 -15.13 -17.03
C ALA A 190 14.05 -14.50 -15.64
N PRO A 191 12.95 -14.10 -14.96
CA PRO A 191 13.06 -13.49 -13.64
C PRO A 191 13.66 -14.47 -12.65
N TRP A 192 14.58 -13.98 -11.80
CA TRP A 192 15.14 -14.81 -10.74
C TRP A 192 14.06 -15.16 -9.72
N THR A 193 14.09 -16.39 -9.21
CA THR A 193 13.20 -16.79 -8.11
C THR A 193 13.58 -16.06 -6.83
N GLN A 194 12.63 -15.92 -5.89
CA GLN A 194 12.93 -15.31 -4.59
C GLN A 194 14.03 -16.06 -3.83
N SER A 195 14.14 -17.37 -4.02
CA SER A 195 15.23 -18.16 -3.44
C SER A 195 16.60 -17.75 -4.01
N VAL A 196 16.73 -17.62 -5.33
CA VAL A 196 17.98 -17.16 -5.97
C VAL A 196 18.35 -15.76 -5.51
N ARG A 197 17.38 -14.83 -5.51
CA ARG A 197 17.58 -13.46 -5.00
C ARG A 197 18.09 -13.46 -3.55
N SER A 198 17.48 -14.25 -2.68
CA SER A 198 17.87 -14.35 -1.28
C SER A 198 19.27 -14.94 -1.09
N GLN A 199 19.67 -15.92 -1.91
CA GLN A 199 21.00 -16.53 -1.85
C GLN A 199 22.08 -15.58 -2.34
N VAL A 200 21.89 -14.93 -3.49
CA VAL A 200 22.82 -13.93 -4.02
C VAL A 200 22.96 -12.77 -3.03
N GLY A 201 21.85 -12.27 -2.50
CA GLY A 201 21.86 -11.25 -1.45
C GLY A 201 22.61 -11.69 -0.20
N ALA A 202 22.43 -12.94 0.26
CA ALA A 202 23.10 -13.48 1.44
C ALA A 202 24.62 -13.49 1.29
N ILE A 203 25.12 -14.01 0.17
CA ILE A 203 26.57 -14.10 -0.11
C ILE A 203 27.19 -12.70 -0.12
N LEU A 204 26.55 -11.74 -0.79
CA LEU A 204 27.07 -10.37 -0.85
C LEU A 204 27.08 -9.66 0.51
N VAL A 205 26.04 -9.88 1.32
CA VAL A 205 25.98 -9.33 2.68
C VAL A 205 27.02 -9.99 3.58
N GLU A 206 27.21 -11.30 3.48
CA GLU A 206 28.25 -12.03 4.22
C GLU A 206 29.65 -11.49 3.87
N CYS A 207 29.98 -11.37 2.57
CA CYS A 207 31.24 -10.77 2.14
C CYS A 207 31.42 -9.33 2.66
N LEU A 208 30.34 -8.53 2.69
CA LEU A 208 30.38 -7.19 3.26
C LEU A 208 30.64 -7.23 4.78
N MET A 209 30.00 -8.15 5.50
CA MET A 209 30.16 -8.29 6.95
C MET A 209 31.57 -8.76 7.35
N ASP A 210 32.21 -9.59 6.52
CA ASP A 210 33.57 -10.08 6.75
C ASP A 210 34.63 -8.98 6.57
N VAL A 211 34.37 -8.03 5.67
CA VAL A 211 35.34 -6.98 5.32
C VAL A 211 35.08 -5.67 6.08
N ALA A 212 33.83 -5.34 6.37
CA ALA A 212 33.48 -4.05 6.94
C ALA A 212 33.76 -4.00 8.45
N VAL A 213 34.81 -3.28 8.84
CA VAL A 213 35.22 -3.04 10.23
C VAL A 213 35.16 -1.55 10.58
N VAL A 214 35.02 -1.25 11.87
CA VAL A 214 35.07 0.10 12.44
C VAL A 214 35.93 0.08 13.70
N THR A 215 36.90 0.99 13.76
CA THR A 215 37.76 1.17 14.93
C THR A 215 36.99 1.88 16.04
N ARG A 216 36.92 1.25 17.21
CA ARG A 216 36.29 1.78 18.42
C ARG A 216 37.34 2.03 19.50
N THR A 217 37.37 3.27 19.99
CA THR A 217 38.20 3.66 21.14
C THR A 217 37.30 3.85 22.36
N ALA A 218 37.58 3.15 23.45
CA ALA A 218 36.83 3.26 24.71
C ALA A 218 37.74 3.08 25.93
N LYS A 219 37.37 3.69 27.06
CA LYS A 219 38.05 3.47 28.34
C LYS A 219 37.61 2.14 28.95
N ASN A 220 38.56 1.33 29.39
CA ASN A 220 38.30 0.10 30.14
C ASN A 220 37.90 0.41 31.60
N LYS A 221 37.63 -0.63 32.40
CA LYS A 221 37.29 -0.47 33.83
C LYS A 221 38.41 0.18 34.67
N ASN A 222 39.64 0.20 34.15
CA ASN A 222 40.82 0.79 34.78
C ASN A 222 41.16 2.18 34.22
N ASN A 223 40.25 2.80 33.45
CA ASN A 223 40.43 4.08 32.75
C ASN A 223 41.49 4.13 31.64
N GLU A 224 42.05 2.99 31.22
CA GLU A 224 42.98 2.93 30.10
C GLU A 224 42.21 2.99 28.78
N ILE A 225 42.74 3.75 27.81
CA ILE A 225 42.16 3.88 26.48
C ILE A 225 42.53 2.64 25.67
N ILE A 226 41.54 1.81 25.36
CA ILE A 226 41.69 0.66 24.47
C ILE A 226 41.06 1.00 23.13
N THR A 227 41.78 0.70 22.05
CA THR A 227 41.31 0.81 20.67
C THR A 227 41.22 -0.59 20.09
N GLU A 228 40.05 -0.93 19.54
CA GLU A 228 39.76 -2.25 18.97
C GLU A 228 38.98 -2.09 17.67
N ASP A 229 39.33 -2.89 16.66
CA ASP A 229 38.53 -2.99 15.44
C ASP A 229 37.36 -3.94 15.65
N GLN A 230 36.15 -3.43 15.42
CA GLN A 230 34.91 -4.18 15.59
C GLN A 230 34.18 -4.29 14.26
N PRO A 231 33.40 -5.36 14.00
CA PRO A 231 32.57 -5.43 12.80
C PRO A 231 31.62 -4.23 12.70
N ALA A 232 31.53 -3.64 11.51
CA ALA A 232 30.63 -2.54 11.21
C ALA A 232 29.16 -2.99 11.19
N PHE A 233 28.93 -4.25 10.81
CA PHE A 233 27.64 -4.92 10.78
C PHE A 233 27.73 -6.24 11.53
N TYR A 234 26.66 -6.63 12.21
CA TYR A 234 26.59 -7.94 12.86
C TYR A 234 25.17 -8.49 12.83
N GLN A 235 25.05 -9.81 12.74
CA GLN A 235 23.77 -10.51 12.72
C GLN A 235 23.30 -10.80 14.15
N SER A 236 21.99 -10.70 14.38
CA SER A 236 21.38 -11.02 15.67
C SER A 236 19.97 -11.55 15.49
N TYR A 237 19.36 -11.99 16.58
CA TYR A 237 17.96 -12.41 16.62
C TYR A 237 17.20 -11.60 17.67
N GLU A 238 15.98 -11.21 17.32
CA GLU A 238 15.04 -10.55 18.22
C GLU A 238 13.80 -11.43 18.39
N TYR A 239 13.26 -11.48 19.60
CA TYR A 239 11.99 -12.16 19.84
C TYR A 239 10.87 -11.13 19.80
N GLN A 240 9.99 -11.24 18.81
CA GLN A 240 8.78 -10.43 18.71
C GLN A 240 7.57 -11.35 18.91
N ARG A 241 6.76 -11.08 19.94
CA ARG A 241 5.57 -11.88 20.28
C ARG A 241 5.88 -13.40 20.38
N GLY A 242 7.05 -13.74 20.92
CA GLY A 242 7.52 -15.13 21.05
C GLY A 242 8.11 -15.74 19.77
N GLN A 243 8.08 -15.06 18.63
CA GLN A 243 8.68 -15.52 17.37
C GLN A 243 10.10 -14.96 17.22
N LYS A 244 11.03 -15.84 16.82
CA LYS A 244 12.44 -15.50 16.56
C LYS A 244 12.57 -14.84 15.18
N LEU A 245 13.01 -13.59 15.15
CA LEU A 245 13.21 -12.79 13.94
C LEU A 245 14.70 -12.49 13.76
N GLY A 246 15.28 -12.87 12.62
CA GLY A 246 16.65 -12.53 12.28
C GLY A 246 16.79 -11.08 11.82
N VAL A 247 17.77 -10.37 12.37
CA VAL A 247 18.03 -8.95 12.09
C VAL A 247 19.51 -8.70 11.82
N ILE A 248 19.80 -7.75 10.93
CA ILE A 248 21.15 -7.19 10.74
C ILE A 248 21.21 -5.88 11.52
N ARG A 249 22.22 -5.75 12.38
CA ARG A 249 22.45 -4.58 13.22
C ARG A 249 23.69 -3.82 12.77
N LEU A 250 23.60 -2.50 12.87
CA LEU A 250 24.73 -1.59 12.70
C LEU A 250 25.54 -1.47 13.99
N ASN A 251 26.85 -1.38 13.88
CA ASN A 251 27.70 -0.97 14.98
C ASN A 251 27.29 0.45 15.43
N PRO A 252 27.20 0.74 16.75
CA PRO A 252 26.81 2.06 17.24
C PRO A 252 27.65 3.22 16.67
N LEU A 253 28.95 3.01 16.41
CA LEU A 253 29.79 4.05 15.79
C LEU A 253 29.39 4.33 14.34
N VAL A 254 29.04 3.28 13.58
CA VAL A 254 28.57 3.43 12.19
C VAL A 254 27.23 4.15 12.17
N SER A 255 26.31 3.78 13.07
CA SER A 255 25.03 4.47 13.23
C SER A 255 25.23 5.94 13.60
N GLN A 256 26.18 6.26 14.48
CA GLN A 256 26.48 7.63 14.86
C GLN A 256 27.11 8.42 13.71
N ARG A 257 28.02 7.81 12.94
CA ARG A 257 28.58 8.43 11.73
C ARG A 257 27.50 8.69 10.68
N LEU A 258 26.64 7.72 10.39
CA LEU A 258 25.50 7.90 9.48
C LEU A 258 24.54 9.02 9.93
N SER A 259 24.47 9.29 11.24
CA SER A 259 23.65 10.38 11.77
C SER A 259 24.28 11.77 11.72
N LYS A 260 25.62 11.86 11.61
CA LYS A 260 26.38 13.11 11.71
C LYS A 260 27.08 13.51 10.41
N ASP A 261 27.61 12.53 9.70
CA ASP A 261 28.42 12.74 8.51
C ASP A 261 27.50 12.90 7.28
N GLN A 262 27.90 13.74 6.33
CA GLN A 262 27.30 13.79 4.99
C GLN A 262 27.67 12.52 4.22
N VAL A 263 26.96 11.42 4.51
CA VAL A 263 27.17 10.17 3.77
C VAL A 263 26.50 10.29 2.41
N VAL A 264 27.30 10.31 1.35
CA VAL A 264 26.85 10.41 -0.05
C VAL A 264 26.27 9.07 -0.50
N LEU A 265 25.04 8.75 -0.05
CA LEU A 265 24.23 7.68 -0.63
C LEU A 265 23.32 8.30 -1.68
N HIS A 266 23.72 8.24 -2.95
CA HIS A 266 22.89 8.76 -4.03
C HIS A 266 21.61 7.91 -4.19
N PRO A 267 20.41 8.52 -4.12
CA PRO A 267 19.17 7.81 -4.39
C PRO A 267 19.15 7.31 -5.83
N ARG A 268 18.67 6.08 -6.05
CA ARG A 268 18.54 5.51 -7.41
C ARG A 268 17.56 6.30 -8.29
N HIS A 269 16.52 6.87 -7.69
CA HIS A 269 15.43 7.57 -8.38
C HIS A 269 15.35 9.01 -7.90
N LEU A 270 15.87 9.93 -8.71
CA LEU A 270 15.86 11.38 -8.50
C LEU A 270 14.90 12.06 -9.48
N PRO A 271 14.49 13.32 -9.22
CA PRO A 271 13.78 14.13 -10.21
C PRO A 271 14.53 14.22 -11.54
N MET A 272 13.80 14.35 -12.64
CA MET A 272 14.38 14.43 -13.99
C MET A 272 14.60 15.89 -14.39
N LEU A 273 15.77 16.23 -14.93
CA LEU A 273 16.05 17.57 -15.47
C LEU A 273 15.36 17.86 -16.81
N VAL A 274 14.81 16.82 -17.43
CA VAL A 274 14.11 16.87 -18.71
C VAL A 274 12.74 16.24 -18.57
N LYS A 275 11.83 16.58 -19.49
CA LYS A 275 10.49 15.99 -19.52
C LYS A 275 10.57 14.46 -19.50
N PRO A 276 9.74 13.78 -18.70
CA PRO A 276 9.68 12.33 -18.68
C PRO A 276 9.34 11.76 -20.05
N LYS A 277 9.76 10.51 -20.26
CA LYS A 277 9.29 9.72 -21.39
C LYS A 277 7.77 9.51 -21.24
N PRO A 278 6.95 9.83 -22.27
CA PRO A 278 5.54 9.51 -22.27
C PRO A 278 5.28 8.03 -22.00
N TRP A 279 4.22 7.72 -21.27
CA TRP A 279 3.77 6.34 -21.10
C TRP A 279 3.20 5.81 -22.41
N VAL A 280 3.80 4.72 -22.90
CA VAL A 280 3.41 4.11 -24.19
C VAL A 280 3.17 2.61 -24.07
N ASN A 281 3.53 2.03 -22.92
CA ASN A 281 3.35 0.63 -22.59
C ASN A 281 3.34 0.46 -21.05
N TYR A 282 2.88 -0.69 -20.56
CA TYR A 282 2.81 -0.97 -19.13
C TYR A 282 4.17 -0.92 -18.40
N ASN A 283 5.28 -1.02 -19.13
CA ASN A 283 6.65 -1.00 -18.61
C ASN A 283 7.58 -0.02 -19.34
N GLU A 284 7.01 0.95 -20.05
CA GLU A 284 7.75 1.92 -20.86
C GLU A 284 7.15 3.33 -20.71
N GLY A 285 7.83 4.15 -19.91
CA GLY A 285 7.45 5.53 -19.58
C GLY A 285 8.19 6.01 -18.33
N GLY A 286 8.09 7.30 -18.03
CA GLY A 286 8.80 7.91 -16.90
C GLY A 286 10.27 8.19 -17.20
N TYR A 287 11.19 7.42 -16.61
CA TYR A 287 12.64 7.62 -16.80
C TYR A 287 13.13 7.26 -18.20
N LEU A 288 14.19 7.93 -18.67
CA LEU A 288 14.78 7.69 -20.00
C LEU A 288 15.49 6.33 -20.11
N TYR A 289 16.29 5.98 -19.11
CA TYR A 289 17.14 4.79 -19.11
C TYR A 289 16.65 3.70 -18.14
N SER A 290 16.16 4.11 -16.97
CA SER A 290 15.66 3.19 -15.94
C SER A 290 14.27 2.67 -16.31
N LYS A 291 14.16 1.39 -16.63
CA LYS A 291 12.87 0.76 -16.92
C LYS A 291 11.94 0.87 -15.72
N SER A 292 10.74 1.41 -15.95
CA SER A 292 9.72 1.68 -14.93
C SER A 292 8.40 1.05 -15.32
N ASN A 293 7.67 0.49 -14.36
CA ASN A 293 6.33 -0.04 -14.59
C ASN A 293 5.29 1.05 -14.29
N VAL A 294 4.25 1.13 -15.13
CA VAL A 294 3.15 2.07 -14.94
C VAL A 294 2.36 1.76 -13.67
N MET A 295 2.22 0.47 -13.31
CA MET A 295 1.55 0.05 -12.08
C MET A 295 2.53 -0.55 -11.07
N ARG A 296 2.37 -0.17 -9.80
CA ARG A 296 3.03 -0.80 -8.65
C ARG A 296 2.24 -2.06 -8.26
N PHE A 297 2.75 -3.23 -8.62
CA PHE A 297 2.22 -4.53 -8.16
C PHE A 297 3.14 -5.14 -7.10
N LYS A 298 2.56 -5.61 -5.98
CA LYS A 298 3.28 -6.29 -4.88
C LYS A 298 3.42 -7.77 -5.21
N ASP A 299 4.38 -8.09 -6.07
CA ASP A 299 4.67 -9.45 -6.53
C ASP A 299 3.49 -10.21 -7.20
N SER A 300 2.38 -9.54 -7.52
CA SER A 300 1.21 -10.17 -8.16
C SER A 300 1.44 -10.35 -9.66
N ILE A 301 1.60 -11.61 -10.06
CA ILE A 301 1.70 -12.01 -11.48
C ILE A 301 0.40 -11.72 -12.22
N GLU A 302 -0.74 -11.92 -11.54
CA GLU A 302 -2.08 -11.71 -12.10
C GLU A 302 -2.30 -10.24 -12.50
N GLN A 303 -1.98 -9.29 -11.61
CA GLN A 303 -2.07 -7.86 -11.89
C GLN A 303 -1.23 -7.45 -13.10
N ARG A 304 0.00 -7.97 -13.17
CA ARG A 304 0.89 -7.71 -14.31
C ARG A 304 0.32 -8.27 -15.61
N SER A 305 -0.28 -9.47 -15.58
CA SER A 305 -0.86 -10.11 -16.76
C SER A 305 -2.05 -9.30 -17.31
N TYR A 306 -3.00 -8.93 -16.44
CA TYR A 306 -4.15 -8.12 -16.83
C TYR A 306 -3.76 -6.77 -17.40
N LEU A 307 -2.83 -6.08 -16.74
CA LEU A 307 -2.36 -4.78 -17.19
C LEU A 307 -1.61 -4.87 -18.52
N LYS A 308 -0.76 -5.88 -18.69
CA LYS A 308 -0.05 -6.12 -19.95
C LYS A 308 -1.05 -6.34 -21.09
N TYR A 309 -2.03 -7.21 -20.88
CA TYR A 309 -3.07 -7.46 -21.88
C TYR A 309 -3.88 -6.19 -22.21
N ALA A 310 -4.34 -5.44 -21.20
CA ALA A 310 -5.07 -4.19 -21.42
C ALA A 310 -4.23 -3.12 -22.14
N SER A 311 -2.93 -3.05 -21.87
CA SER A 311 -1.97 -2.20 -22.57
C SER A 311 -1.81 -2.60 -24.04
N GLU A 312 -1.65 -3.90 -24.33
CA GLU A 312 -1.53 -4.42 -25.69
C GLU A 312 -2.79 -4.16 -26.54
N GLN A 313 -3.97 -4.15 -25.91
CA GLN A 313 -5.24 -3.81 -26.56
C GLN A 313 -5.52 -2.30 -26.66
N GLY A 314 -4.67 -1.44 -26.08
CA GLY A 314 -4.88 0.02 -26.08
C GLY A 314 -6.02 0.51 -25.18
N HIS A 315 -6.46 -0.30 -24.20
CA HIS A 315 -7.57 0.08 -23.31
C HIS A 315 -7.17 1.12 -22.25
N VAL A 316 -5.87 1.31 -22.00
CA VAL A 316 -5.35 2.15 -20.90
C VAL A 316 -4.71 3.46 -21.38
N GLU A 317 -4.95 3.86 -22.64
CA GLU A 317 -4.34 5.08 -23.22
C GLU A 317 -4.72 6.36 -22.46
N LEU A 318 -5.95 6.46 -21.96
CA LEU A 318 -6.36 7.60 -21.13
C LEU A 318 -5.60 7.66 -19.79
N VAL A 319 -5.30 6.50 -19.22
CA VAL A 319 -4.47 6.42 -18.00
C VAL A 319 -3.07 6.93 -18.29
N TYR A 320 -2.49 6.56 -19.43
CA TYR A 320 -1.18 7.05 -19.86
C TYR A 320 -1.19 8.56 -20.09
N ALA A 321 -2.21 9.07 -20.78
CA ALA A 321 -2.36 10.50 -21.03
C ALA A 321 -2.45 11.30 -19.72
N GLY A 322 -3.22 10.83 -18.73
CA GLY A 322 -3.32 11.45 -17.41
C GLY A 322 -1.99 11.46 -16.64
N LEU A 323 -1.24 10.34 -16.68
CA LEU A 323 0.09 10.27 -16.06
C LEU A 323 1.12 11.16 -16.76
N ASP A 324 1.01 11.31 -18.07
CA ASP A 324 1.85 12.22 -18.83
C ASP A 324 1.56 13.68 -18.49
N VAL A 325 0.30 14.05 -18.19
CA VAL A 325 -0.01 15.39 -17.67
C VAL A 325 0.75 15.62 -16.36
N LEU A 326 0.54 14.73 -15.39
CA LEU A 326 1.15 14.82 -14.06
C LEU A 326 2.68 14.82 -14.11
N GLY A 327 3.26 14.00 -15.00
CA GLY A 327 4.71 13.87 -15.18
C GLY A 327 5.36 15.07 -15.85
N ASN A 328 4.63 15.76 -16.74
CA ASN A 328 5.17 16.88 -17.51
C ASN A 328 5.05 18.24 -16.83
N THR A 329 4.39 18.33 -15.68
CA THR A 329 4.34 19.54 -14.86
C THR A 329 5.74 19.92 -14.38
N PRO A 330 6.27 21.09 -14.76
CA PRO A 330 7.63 21.49 -14.41
C PRO A 330 7.68 22.15 -13.02
N TRP A 331 8.66 21.75 -12.22
CA TRP A 331 8.88 22.20 -10.85
C TRP A 331 10.20 22.94 -10.69
N LYS A 332 10.27 23.79 -9.67
CA LYS A 332 11.49 24.42 -9.16
C LYS A 332 11.52 24.37 -7.64
N ILE A 333 12.73 24.40 -7.08
CA ILE A 333 12.90 24.60 -5.64
C ILE A 333 12.55 26.03 -5.26
N ASN A 334 11.77 26.19 -4.19
CA ASN A 334 11.49 27.49 -3.60
C ASN A 334 12.70 27.94 -2.76
N ARG A 335 13.61 28.69 -3.39
CA ARG A 335 14.86 29.15 -2.77
C ARG A 335 14.66 29.87 -1.43
N ARG A 336 13.66 30.77 -1.34
CA ARG A 336 13.41 31.55 -0.11
C ARG A 336 13.04 30.65 1.07
N ILE A 337 12.25 29.60 0.82
CA ILE A 337 11.92 28.59 1.83
C ILE A 337 13.11 27.70 2.14
N PHE A 338 13.85 27.26 1.11
CA PHE A 338 15.05 26.45 1.29
C PHE A 338 16.08 27.13 2.21
N ASP A 339 16.29 28.44 2.07
CA ASP A 339 17.24 29.20 2.89
C ASP A 339 16.82 29.24 4.38
N VAL A 340 15.51 29.42 4.65
CA VAL A 340 14.97 29.34 6.02
C VAL A 340 15.10 27.93 6.57
N VAL A 341 14.70 26.91 5.81
CA VAL A 341 14.83 25.49 6.18
C VAL A 341 16.27 25.15 6.53
N LEU A 342 17.24 25.60 5.72
CA LEU A 342 18.66 25.34 5.95
C LEU A 342 19.14 26.00 7.25
N THR A 343 18.68 27.22 7.54
CA THR A 343 19.01 27.93 8.78
C THR A 343 18.50 27.18 10.02
N VAL A 344 17.25 26.72 9.98
CA VAL A 344 16.66 25.96 11.10
C VAL A 344 17.28 24.56 11.20
N TRP A 345 17.59 23.91 10.08
CA TRP A 345 18.26 22.61 10.08
C TRP A 345 19.64 22.69 10.75
N ASN A 346 20.41 23.74 10.44
CA ASN A 346 21.74 23.97 10.98
C ASN A 346 21.73 24.40 12.46
N SER A 347 20.64 25.01 12.95
CA SER A 347 20.52 25.34 14.38
C SER A 347 20.28 24.11 15.26
N GLY A 348 19.85 22.99 14.67
CA GLY A 348 19.54 21.75 15.37
C GLY A 348 18.25 21.79 16.19
N MET A 349 17.50 22.90 16.15
CA MET A 349 16.26 23.08 16.90
C MET A 349 15.05 22.43 16.21
N ARG A 350 13.99 22.18 16.99
CA ARG A 350 12.70 21.74 16.47
C ARG A 350 11.94 22.93 15.88
N LEU A 351 11.30 22.73 14.73
CA LEU A 351 10.34 23.67 14.18
C LEU A 351 9.23 22.92 13.43
N GLY A 352 7.98 23.07 13.88
CA GLY A 352 6.86 22.29 13.36
C GLY A 352 7.16 20.78 13.40
N LYS A 353 6.96 20.11 12.25
CA LYS A 353 7.26 18.67 12.08
C LYS A 353 8.74 18.37 11.81
N MET A 354 9.62 19.39 11.73
CA MET A 354 11.04 19.16 11.54
C MET A 354 11.69 18.68 12.85
N PRO A 355 12.35 17.50 12.85
CA PRO A 355 12.86 16.88 14.07
C PRO A 355 14.16 17.56 14.57
N PRO A 356 14.31 17.79 15.89
CA PRO A 356 15.51 18.36 16.49
C PRO A 356 16.71 17.41 16.40
N GLU A 357 17.94 17.95 16.46
CA GLU A 357 19.19 17.17 16.41
C GLU A 357 19.28 16.15 17.54
N VAL A 358 18.97 16.61 18.74
CA VAL A 358 18.86 15.78 19.93
C VAL A 358 17.38 15.63 20.23
N TYR A 359 16.95 14.39 20.45
CA TYR A 359 15.60 14.11 20.90
C TYR A 359 15.35 14.83 22.23
N ASP A 360 14.30 15.65 22.24
CA ASP A 360 14.01 16.71 23.22
C ASP A 360 13.18 16.24 24.42
N GLU A 361 12.57 15.06 24.35
CA GLU A 361 11.89 14.47 25.50
C GLU A 361 12.90 13.86 26.50
N PRO A 362 12.64 13.97 27.81
CA PRO A 362 13.50 13.39 28.84
C PRO A 362 13.46 11.85 28.81
N GLU A 363 14.61 11.24 29.11
CA GLU A 363 14.67 9.78 29.31
C GLU A 363 13.88 9.43 30.59
N PRO A 364 13.03 8.37 30.58
CA PRO A 364 12.29 7.97 31.77
C PRO A 364 13.23 7.69 32.95
N ASP A 365 12.87 8.23 34.12
CA ASP A 365 13.67 8.08 35.34
C ASP A 365 13.96 6.62 35.64
N PRO A 366 15.17 6.28 36.13
CA PRO A 366 15.47 4.94 36.59
C PRO A 366 14.60 4.57 37.79
N LEU A 367 14.16 3.32 37.86
CA LEU A 367 13.45 2.79 39.03
C LEU A 367 14.31 2.94 40.29
N THR A 368 13.67 3.33 41.39
CA THR A 368 14.29 3.25 42.72
C THR A 368 14.52 1.79 43.11
N PRO A 369 15.43 1.49 44.06
CA PRO A 369 15.68 0.12 44.51
C PRO A 369 14.42 -0.60 45.04
N GLU A 370 13.48 0.16 45.61
CA GLU A 370 12.20 -0.34 46.12
C GLU A 370 11.25 -0.71 44.97
N GLU A 371 11.10 0.16 43.97
CA GLU A 371 10.27 -0.08 42.78
C GLU A 371 10.83 -1.17 41.86
N GLU A 372 12.15 -1.41 41.85
CA GLU A 372 12.75 -2.49 41.05
C GLU A 372 12.28 -3.87 41.52
N SER A 373 11.90 -3.99 42.79
CA SER A 373 11.33 -5.21 43.38
C SER A 373 9.84 -5.40 43.07
N ASP A 374 9.11 -4.34 42.70
CA ASP A 374 7.70 -4.40 42.30
C ASP A 374 7.56 -4.76 40.80
N PRO A 375 6.93 -5.91 40.48
CA PRO A 375 6.67 -6.29 39.09
C PRO A 375 5.84 -5.26 38.31
N ALA A 376 4.89 -4.56 38.94
CA ALA A 376 4.01 -3.61 38.26
C ALA A 376 4.75 -2.31 37.87
N ALA A 377 5.50 -1.72 38.82
CA ALA A 377 6.38 -0.58 38.55
C ALA A 377 7.40 -0.92 37.46
N ARG A 378 8.01 -2.11 37.51
CA ARG A 378 8.96 -2.56 36.49
C ARG A 378 8.34 -2.67 35.09
N VAL A 379 7.13 -3.22 34.96
CA VAL A 379 6.43 -3.32 33.67
C VAL A 379 6.09 -1.94 33.13
N THR A 380 5.63 -1.03 33.98
CA THR A 380 5.30 0.35 33.62
C THR A 380 6.54 1.09 33.12
N TRP A 381 7.65 1.01 33.86
CA TRP A 381 8.93 1.60 33.44
C TRP A 381 9.45 1.01 32.13
N LEU A 382 9.39 -0.32 31.96
CA LEU A 382 9.80 -0.96 30.69
C LEU A 382 8.94 -0.49 29.51
N THR A 383 7.66 -0.23 29.73
CA THR A 383 6.75 0.28 28.69
C THR A 383 7.10 1.72 28.32
N ARG A 384 7.29 2.61 29.31
CA ARG A 384 7.76 3.99 29.10
C ARG A 384 9.11 4.04 28.40
N MET A 385 10.05 3.19 28.84
CA MET A 385 11.38 3.10 28.25
C MET A 385 11.34 2.60 26.80
N ARG A 386 10.44 1.67 26.45
CA ARG A 386 10.23 1.25 25.06
C ARG A 386 9.67 2.38 24.22
N ALA A 387 8.62 3.06 24.70
CA ALA A 387 8.02 4.20 24.02
C ALA A 387 9.05 5.31 23.76
N TYR A 388 9.83 5.68 24.78
CA TYR A 388 10.93 6.65 24.65
C TYR A 388 11.94 6.25 23.57
N ASN A 389 12.43 5.00 23.60
CA ASN A 389 13.40 4.53 22.62
C ASN A 389 12.82 4.45 21.20
N GLN A 390 11.55 4.10 21.06
CA GLN A 390 10.84 4.07 19.77
C GLN A 390 10.69 5.48 19.21
N ALA A 391 10.26 6.43 20.03
CA ALA A 391 10.13 7.84 19.63
C ALA A 391 11.49 8.47 19.27
N LYS A 392 12.55 8.15 20.03
CA LYS A 392 13.93 8.54 19.69
C LYS A 392 14.41 7.96 18.36
N ALA A 393 14.08 6.71 18.06
CA ALA A 393 14.40 6.07 16.79
C ALA A 393 13.59 6.68 15.63
N ALA A 394 12.31 7.01 15.85
CA ALA A 394 11.47 7.73 14.90
C ALA A 394 12.07 9.11 14.58
N ASN A 395 12.45 9.88 15.60
CA ASN A 395 13.13 11.18 15.43
C ASN A 395 14.38 11.07 14.55
N HIS A 396 15.21 10.04 14.76
CA HIS A 396 16.38 9.80 13.91
C HIS A 396 16.01 9.46 12.46
N SER A 397 15.00 8.63 12.24
CA SER A 397 14.49 8.31 10.89
C SER A 397 13.96 9.57 10.18
N ASP A 398 13.19 10.39 10.88
CA ASP A 398 12.64 11.64 10.36
C ASP A 398 13.77 12.62 10.00
N ARG A 399 14.80 12.74 10.85
CA ARG A 399 16.00 13.54 10.53
C ARG A 399 16.67 13.08 9.25
N CYS A 400 16.83 11.77 9.07
CA CYS A 400 17.44 11.24 7.85
C CYS A 400 16.59 11.56 6.61
N SER A 401 15.26 11.45 6.73
CA SER A 401 14.31 11.81 5.67
C SER A 401 14.40 13.29 5.28
N VAL A 402 14.42 14.19 6.28
CA VAL A 402 14.59 15.63 6.08
C VAL A 402 15.94 15.94 5.43
N ASN A 403 17.02 15.30 5.90
CA ASN A 403 18.34 15.48 5.30
C ASN A 403 18.36 15.10 3.81
N TYR A 404 17.74 13.98 3.42
CA TYR A 404 17.60 13.62 2.01
C TYR A 404 16.86 14.69 1.20
N LYS A 405 15.78 15.26 1.75
CA LYS A 405 15.02 16.34 1.08
C LYS A 405 15.87 17.59 0.89
N ILE A 406 16.64 17.99 1.92
CA ILE A 406 17.53 19.15 1.87
C ILE A 406 18.64 18.94 0.85
N GLU A 407 19.32 17.79 0.87
CA GLU A 407 20.43 17.53 -0.07
C GLU A 407 19.96 17.40 -1.53
N ILE A 408 18.80 16.80 -1.76
CA ILE A 408 18.19 16.79 -3.10
C ILE A 408 17.79 18.22 -3.49
N SER A 409 17.12 18.98 -2.61
CA SER A 409 16.74 20.37 -2.91
C SER A 409 17.95 21.25 -3.23
N ARG A 410 19.05 21.08 -2.48
CA ARG A 410 20.32 21.78 -2.72
C ARG A 410 20.87 21.47 -4.12
N SER A 411 20.79 20.20 -4.53
CA SER A 411 21.31 19.76 -5.84
C SER A 411 20.51 20.30 -7.02
N PHE A 412 19.21 20.57 -6.84
CA PHE A 412 18.29 21.05 -7.89
C PHE A 412 17.92 22.54 -7.74
N LEU A 413 18.62 23.30 -6.91
CA LEU A 413 18.25 24.67 -6.52
C LEU A 413 18.09 25.64 -7.71
N HIS A 414 18.83 25.40 -8.79
CA HIS A 414 18.86 26.25 -9.99
C HIS A 414 18.18 25.61 -11.21
N ASP A 415 17.73 24.37 -11.08
CA ASP A 415 17.21 23.59 -12.19
C ASP A 415 15.69 23.61 -12.25
N VAL A 416 15.16 23.48 -13.47
CA VAL A 416 13.79 23.02 -13.69
C VAL A 416 13.82 21.51 -13.73
N PHE A 417 12.94 20.87 -12.97
CA PHE A 417 12.85 19.42 -12.97
C PHE A 417 11.41 18.93 -13.05
N TYR A 418 11.29 17.64 -13.32
CA TYR A 418 10.05 16.94 -13.56
C TYR A 418 9.97 15.69 -12.68
N LEU A 419 8.75 15.36 -12.27
CA LEU A 419 8.45 14.25 -11.39
C LEU A 419 7.64 13.21 -12.17
N PRO A 420 8.26 12.19 -12.77
CA PRO A 420 7.52 11.17 -13.50
C PRO A 420 6.61 10.38 -12.55
N HIS A 421 5.38 10.08 -12.98
CA HIS A 421 4.37 9.40 -12.17
C HIS A 421 4.15 7.95 -12.60
N ASN A 422 3.79 7.10 -11.65
CA ASN A 422 3.18 5.79 -11.89
C ASN A 422 1.93 5.66 -11.01
N ILE A 423 1.19 4.55 -11.12
CA ILE A 423 -0.03 4.29 -10.35
C ILE A 423 0.14 3.10 -9.41
N ASP A 424 -0.65 3.06 -8.33
CA ASP A 424 -0.89 1.79 -7.63
C ASP A 424 -1.89 0.91 -8.38
N PHE A 425 -2.20 -0.26 -7.84
CA PHE A 425 -3.15 -1.19 -8.47
C PHE A 425 -4.60 -0.67 -8.54
N ARG A 426 -4.91 0.43 -7.84
CA ARG A 426 -6.23 1.07 -7.81
C ARG A 426 -6.32 2.22 -8.82
N GLY A 427 -5.17 2.68 -9.33
CA GLY A 427 -5.07 3.80 -10.27
C GLY A 427 -4.56 5.10 -9.65
N ARG A 428 -4.36 5.18 -8.32
CA ARG A 428 -3.89 6.41 -7.68
C ARG A 428 -2.47 6.71 -8.13
N ALA A 429 -2.24 7.94 -8.61
CA ALA A 429 -0.93 8.35 -9.12
C ALA A 429 0.06 8.71 -8.00
N TYR A 430 1.33 8.39 -8.22
CA TYR A 430 2.43 8.64 -7.32
C TYR A 430 3.70 9.01 -8.11
N PRO A 431 4.46 10.03 -7.70
CA PRO A 431 5.80 10.27 -8.20
C PRO A 431 6.71 9.04 -8.04
N LEU A 432 7.53 8.75 -9.05
CA LEU A 432 8.57 7.73 -9.01
C LEU A 432 9.74 8.11 -8.09
N PRO A 433 10.23 9.38 -8.03
CA PRO A 433 11.21 9.79 -7.03
C PRO A 433 10.61 9.73 -5.61
N PRO A 434 11.15 8.91 -4.68
CA PRO A 434 10.48 8.65 -3.41
C PRO A 434 10.78 9.67 -2.30
N HIS A 435 11.87 10.44 -2.40
CA HIS A 435 12.38 11.24 -1.29
C HIS A 435 11.89 12.70 -1.30
N LEU A 436 12.01 13.39 -2.43
CA LEU A 436 11.52 14.75 -2.62
C LEU A 436 10.50 14.78 -3.76
N ASN A 437 9.23 15.01 -3.43
CA ASN A 437 8.14 15.15 -4.37
C ASN A 437 6.95 15.90 -3.71
N HIS A 438 6.02 16.38 -4.52
CA HIS A 438 4.89 17.21 -4.07
C HIS A 438 3.79 16.44 -3.29
N ILE A 439 3.79 15.10 -3.30
CA ILE A 439 2.90 14.28 -2.46
C ILE A 439 3.44 14.15 -1.03
N GLY A 440 4.67 14.59 -0.77
CA GLY A 440 5.31 14.56 0.54
C GLY A 440 4.60 15.39 1.62
N ASP A 441 5.26 15.46 2.78
CA ASP A 441 4.86 16.28 3.91
C ASP A 441 4.93 17.79 3.61
N ASP A 442 4.39 18.61 4.51
CA ASP A 442 4.36 20.07 4.42
C ASP A 442 5.71 20.68 4.02
N LEU A 443 6.82 20.22 4.61
CA LEU A 443 8.17 20.65 4.22
C LEU A 443 8.46 20.38 2.74
N SER A 444 8.14 19.18 2.24
CA SER A 444 8.34 18.83 0.83
C SER A 444 7.51 19.72 -0.09
N ARG A 445 6.28 20.07 0.31
CA ARG A 445 5.38 20.91 -0.47
C ARG A 445 5.83 22.38 -0.47
N GLY A 446 6.19 22.94 0.69
CA GLY A 446 6.70 24.30 0.81
C GLY A 446 8.03 24.54 0.07
N LEU A 447 8.86 23.48 -0.07
CA LEU A 447 10.09 23.52 -0.86
C LEU A 447 9.85 23.54 -2.38
N LEU A 448 8.64 23.25 -2.86
CA LEU A 448 8.33 23.07 -4.27
C LEU A 448 7.38 24.16 -4.77
N LYS A 449 7.65 24.66 -5.98
CA LYS A 449 6.73 25.53 -6.73
C LYS A 449 6.76 25.21 -8.20
N PHE A 450 5.77 25.67 -8.97
CA PHE A 450 5.80 25.52 -10.41
C PHE A 450 6.97 26.30 -11.02
N ALA A 451 7.52 25.76 -12.11
CA ALA A 451 8.59 26.45 -12.85
C ALA A 451 8.02 27.56 -13.75
N GLN A 452 6.81 27.36 -14.26
CA GLN A 452 6.06 28.34 -15.03
C GLN A 452 5.41 29.34 -14.08
N LYS A 453 5.19 30.56 -14.56
CA LYS A 453 4.53 31.62 -13.80
C LYS A 453 3.38 32.18 -14.64
N HIS A 454 2.35 32.65 -13.95
CA HIS A 454 1.22 33.31 -14.59
C HIS A 454 0.84 34.56 -13.79
N PRO A 455 0.37 35.64 -14.44
CA PRO A 455 -0.13 36.82 -13.74
C PRO A 455 -1.31 36.42 -12.85
N LEU A 456 -1.35 36.93 -11.62
CA LEU A 456 -2.40 36.59 -10.66
C LEU A 456 -3.79 37.01 -11.16
N GLY A 457 -3.91 38.21 -11.71
CA GLY A 457 -5.20 38.85 -11.94
C GLY A 457 -6.01 39.03 -10.65
N GLU A 458 -7.20 39.60 -10.77
CA GLU A 458 -8.07 39.86 -9.61
C GLU A 458 -8.48 38.55 -8.90
N ARG A 459 -8.88 37.55 -9.68
CA ARG A 459 -9.30 36.25 -9.16
C ARG A 459 -8.14 35.48 -8.53
N GLY A 460 -6.96 35.47 -9.15
CA GLY A 460 -5.80 34.77 -8.58
C GLY A 460 -5.26 35.44 -7.33
N PHE A 461 -5.28 36.77 -7.25
CA PHE A 461 -4.90 37.47 -6.01
C PHE A 461 -5.86 37.12 -4.86
N ARG A 462 -7.17 37.06 -5.14
CA ARG A 462 -8.17 36.59 -4.17
C ARG A 462 -7.91 35.14 -3.73
N TRP A 463 -7.66 34.24 -4.67
CA TRP A 463 -7.37 32.83 -4.35
C TRP A 463 -6.07 32.63 -3.58
N LEU A 464 -5.07 33.48 -3.80
CA LEU A 464 -3.83 33.43 -3.03
C LEU A 464 -4.06 33.79 -1.55
N LYS A 465 -4.95 34.75 -1.27
CA LYS A 465 -5.40 35.06 0.11
C LYS A 465 -6.16 33.89 0.73
N ILE A 466 -7.13 33.32 0.01
CA ILE A 466 -7.87 32.15 0.47
C ILE A 466 -6.93 30.98 0.77
N HIS A 467 -5.92 30.78 -0.09
CA HIS A 467 -4.92 29.74 0.10
C HIS A 467 -4.16 29.89 1.42
N LEU A 468 -3.76 31.11 1.78
CA LEU A 468 -3.12 31.39 3.07
C LEU A 468 -4.05 31.01 4.24
N SER A 469 -5.31 31.44 4.17
CA SER A 469 -6.32 31.13 5.19
C SER A 469 -6.54 29.62 5.35
N ASN A 470 -6.60 28.88 4.24
CA ASN A 470 -6.71 27.42 4.24
C ASN A 470 -5.49 26.77 4.94
N LEU A 471 -4.27 27.19 4.58
CA LEU A 471 -3.02 26.66 5.16
C LEU A 471 -2.85 27.00 6.64
N TYR A 472 -3.44 28.10 7.10
CA TYR A 472 -3.45 28.49 8.51
C TYR A 472 -4.42 27.63 9.35
N GLY A 473 -5.41 26.99 8.71
CA GLY A 473 -6.44 26.19 9.37
C GLY A 473 -7.81 26.87 9.49
N TYR A 474 -8.01 28.03 8.86
CA TYR A 474 -9.29 28.75 8.83
C TYR A 474 -10.15 28.37 7.61
N ASP A 475 -10.22 27.07 7.31
CA ASP A 475 -10.81 26.51 6.09
C ASP A 475 -12.34 26.23 6.19
N LYS A 476 -12.97 26.50 7.34
CA LYS A 476 -14.42 26.33 7.58
C LYS A 476 -15.25 27.59 7.42
N ALA A 477 -14.57 28.69 7.14
CA ALA A 477 -15.21 29.96 6.80
C ALA A 477 -15.65 29.98 5.33
N ASN A 478 -16.59 30.86 5.00
CA ASN A 478 -16.90 31.13 3.59
C ASN A 478 -15.69 31.85 2.93
N PHE A 479 -15.67 31.93 1.60
CA PHE A 479 -14.48 32.46 0.91
C PHE A 479 -14.19 33.93 1.21
N ASP A 480 -15.20 34.75 1.49
CA ASP A 480 -15.00 36.17 1.78
C ASP A 480 -14.46 36.38 3.19
N GLU A 481 -14.93 35.59 4.17
CA GLU A 481 -14.35 35.53 5.52
C GLU A 481 -12.88 35.06 5.49
N ARG A 482 -12.53 34.12 4.61
CA ARG A 482 -11.13 33.68 4.43
C ARG A 482 -10.23 34.78 3.84
N VAL A 483 -10.78 35.61 2.95
CA VAL A 483 -10.08 36.79 2.42
C VAL A 483 -9.90 37.82 3.55
N ALA A 484 -10.97 38.13 4.30
CA ALA A 484 -10.92 39.05 5.43
C ALA A 484 -9.90 38.61 6.48
N PHE A 485 -9.85 37.32 6.83
CA PHE A 485 -8.84 36.75 7.72
C PHE A 485 -7.42 37.09 7.25
N THR A 486 -7.13 36.97 5.95
CA THR A 486 -5.81 37.30 5.41
C THR A 486 -5.51 38.80 5.50
N GLU A 487 -6.50 39.63 5.23
CA GLU A 487 -6.36 41.09 5.27
C GLU A 487 -6.17 41.62 6.70
N GLU A 488 -6.85 41.04 7.68
CA GLU A 488 -6.70 41.36 9.10
C GLU A 488 -5.30 41.02 9.64
N HIS A 489 -4.65 39.99 9.07
CA HIS A 489 -3.33 39.53 9.50
C HIS A 489 -2.18 40.06 8.61
N MET A 490 -2.39 41.18 7.89
CA MET A 490 -1.35 41.67 6.99
C MET A 490 -0.04 42.03 7.71
N GLU A 491 -0.11 42.58 8.92
CA GLU A 491 1.08 42.87 9.71
C GLU A 491 1.85 41.59 10.09
N ASP A 492 1.16 40.49 10.34
CA ASP A 492 1.77 39.18 10.66
C ASP A 492 2.41 38.54 9.43
N ILE A 493 1.82 38.74 8.25
CA ILE A 493 2.38 38.30 6.98
C ILE A 493 3.69 39.05 6.69
N TYR A 494 3.70 40.38 6.84
CA TYR A 494 4.92 41.19 6.66
C TYR A 494 6.02 40.78 7.66
N ASP A 495 5.67 40.63 8.94
CA ASP A 495 6.60 40.18 9.98
C ASP A 495 7.18 38.78 9.68
N SER A 496 6.32 37.84 9.27
CA SER A 496 6.73 36.47 8.90
C SER A 496 7.69 36.43 7.71
N VAL A 497 7.62 37.40 6.80
CA VAL A 497 8.48 37.46 5.61
C VAL A 497 9.80 38.17 5.89
N LEU A 498 9.77 39.27 6.66
CA LEU A 498 10.95 40.08 6.98
C LEU A 498 11.79 39.47 8.10
N HIS A 499 11.13 38.85 9.08
CA HIS A 499 11.71 38.25 10.29
C HIS A 499 11.21 36.80 10.47
N PRO A 500 11.50 35.88 9.54
CA PRO A 500 10.90 34.54 9.54
C PRO A 500 11.24 33.69 10.77
N LEU A 501 12.37 33.95 11.44
CA LEU A 501 12.85 33.18 12.58
C LEU A 501 12.96 34.01 13.88
N ASP A 502 13.11 35.33 13.76
CA ASP A 502 13.33 36.29 14.84
C ASP A 502 12.11 37.20 15.11
N GLY A 503 11.05 37.08 14.31
CA GLY A 503 9.79 37.82 14.47
C GLY A 503 8.81 37.17 15.46
N ARG A 504 7.52 37.47 15.29
CA ARG A 504 6.42 36.97 16.14
C ARG A 504 6.13 35.49 15.99
N GLY A 505 6.65 34.86 14.92
CA GLY A 505 6.50 33.43 14.67
C GLY A 505 5.06 33.01 14.30
N TRP A 506 4.23 33.93 13.80
CA TRP A 506 2.81 33.67 13.48
C TRP A 506 2.64 32.48 12.52
N TRP A 507 3.39 32.44 11.42
CA TRP A 507 3.33 31.35 10.44
C TRP A 507 3.66 29.97 11.02
N GLN A 508 4.42 29.90 12.13
CA GLN A 508 4.81 28.65 12.78
C GLN A 508 3.64 27.97 13.51
N THR A 509 2.58 28.74 13.79
CA THR A 509 1.35 28.27 14.47
C THR A 509 0.30 27.72 13.50
N ALA A 510 0.51 27.88 12.19
CA ALA A 510 -0.36 27.34 11.15
C ALA A 510 -0.38 25.81 11.12
N ASP A 511 -1.47 25.23 10.60
CA ASP A 511 -1.59 23.77 10.38
C ASP A 511 -0.50 23.24 9.42
N ASP A 512 -0.20 24.00 8.36
CA ASP A 512 0.84 23.71 7.35
C ASP A 512 1.85 24.87 7.27
N PRO A 513 2.82 24.94 8.21
CA PRO A 513 3.65 26.13 8.42
C PRO A 513 4.58 26.45 7.24
N TRP A 514 5.20 25.46 6.61
CA TRP A 514 6.15 25.74 5.51
C TRP A 514 5.45 26.25 4.25
N GLN A 515 4.27 25.69 3.93
CA GLN A 515 3.42 26.19 2.85
C GLN A 515 2.83 27.56 3.20
N CYS A 516 2.44 27.79 4.46
CA CYS A 516 1.95 29.09 4.94
C CYS A 516 3.01 30.18 4.74
N LEU A 517 4.25 29.94 5.18
CA LEU A 517 5.37 30.86 4.96
C LEU A 517 5.63 31.11 3.46
N ALA A 518 5.54 30.06 2.63
CA ALA A 518 5.70 30.21 1.18
C ALA A 518 4.63 31.14 0.59
N THR A 519 3.40 31.03 1.07
CA THR A 519 2.28 31.88 0.66
C THR A 519 2.41 33.31 1.17
N CYS A 520 2.87 33.50 2.42
CA CYS A 520 3.22 34.83 2.96
C CYS A 520 4.25 35.53 2.08
N GLN A 521 5.32 34.82 1.70
CA GLN A 521 6.38 35.35 0.83
C GLN A 521 5.86 35.71 -0.56
N GLU A 522 4.94 34.92 -1.12
CA GLU A 522 4.34 35.18 -2.42
C GLU A 522 3.39 36.39 -2.37
N LEU A 523 2.54 36.48 -1.35
CA LEU A 523 1.63 37.63 -1.12
C LEU A 523 2.41 38.93 -0.92
N TYR A 524 3.43 38.92 -0.06
CA TYR A 524 4.32 40.06 0.14
C TYR A 524 4.95 40.51 -1.18
N SER A 525 5.47 39.55 -1.97
CA SER A 525 6.11 39.88 -3.25
C SER A 525 5.13 40.44 -4.28
N ALA A 526 3.88 39.96 -4.28
CA ALA A 526 2.82 40.50 -5.13
C ALA A 526 2.46 41.93 -4.74
N ILE A 527 2.30 42.22 -3.44
CA ILE A 527 1.97 43.56 -2.93
C ILE A 527 3.10 44.55 -3.21
N GLU A 528 4.34 44.17 -2.89
CA GLU A 528 5.53 45.03 -3.08
C GLU A 528 5.93 45.18 -4.56
N SER A 529 5.34 44.43 -5.49
CA SER A 529 5.57 44.61 -6.92
C SER A 529 4.99 45.92 -7.48
N GLY A 530 4.13 46.60 -6.70
CA GLY A 530 3.43 47.82 -7.09
C GLY A 530 2.05 47.56 -7.72
N ASP A 531 1.90 46.47 -8.47
CA ASP A 531 0.62 45.99 -8.99
C ASP A 531 0.47 44.47 -8.77
N PRO A 532 -0.26 44.04 -7.72
CA PRO A 532 -0.46 42.63 -7.41
C PRO A 532 -1.12 41.83 -8.54
N LEU A 533 -1.90 42.48 -9.41
CA LEU A 533 -2.68 41.78 -10.43
C LEU A 533 -1.80 41.31 -11.59
N THR A 534 -0.75 42.07 -11.92
CA THR A 534 0.20 41.71 -12.98
C THR A 534 1.38 40.87 -12.47
N TYR A 535 1.52 40.73 -11.14
CA TYR A 535 2.55 39.88 -10.54
C TYR A 535 2.45 38.42 -11.04
N GLU A 536 3.56 37.91 -11.57
CA GLU A 536 3.65 36.55 -12.09
C GLU A 536 3.97 35.54 -10.97
N SER A 537 2.94 34.84 -10.50
CA SER A 537 3.06 33.84 -9.44
C SER A 537 3.32 32.43 -9.98
N ALA A 538 4.21 31.71 -9.28
CA ALA A 538 4.53 30.31 -9.52
C ALA A 538 4.01 29.37 -8.41
N LEU A 539 3.39 29.93 -7.36
CA LEU A 539 2.96 29.15 -6.21
C LEU A 539 1.73 28.31 -6.59
N PRO A 540 1.74 26.99 -6.33
CA PRO A 540 0.54 26.17 -6.48
C PRO A 540 -0.50 26.59 -5.43
N VAL A 541 -1.75 26.70 -5.85
CA VAL A 541 -2.91 26.83 -4.95
C VAL A 541 -3.70 25.53 -5.00
N HIS A 542 -4.11 25.04 -3.84
CA HIS A 542 -4.74 23.73 -3.68
C HIS A 542 -6.25 23.88 -3.52
N GLN A 543 -7.02 22.97 -4.13
CA GLN A 543 -8.41 22.72 -3.80
C GLN A 543 -8.57 21.29 -3.29
N ASP A 544 -9.10 21.15 -2.07
CA ASP A 544 -9.23 19.86 -1.40
C ASP A 544 -10.67 19.38 -1.40
N GLY A 545 -10.88 18.08 -1.63
CA GLY A 545 -12.18 17.44 -1.39
C GLY A 545 -12.47 17.31 0.11
N THR A 546 -13.66 17.70 0.57
CA THR A 546 -14.02 17.69 2.01
C THR A 546 -13.90 16.29 2.64
N CYS A 547 -14.42 15.29 1.93
CA CYS A 547 -14.26 13.87 2.25
C CYS A 547 -14.54 13.06 0.98
N ASN A 548 -13.54 12.96 0.11
CA ASN A 548 -13.75 12.46 -1.26
C ASN A 548 -14.39 11.06 -1.32
N GLY A 549 -14.01 10.17 -0.38
CA GLY A 549 -14.65 8.85 -0.26
C GLY A 549 -16.17 8.91 -0.01
N LEU A 550 -16.62 9.80 0.90
CA LEU A 550 -18.05 10.01 1.15
C LEU A 550 -18.74 10.75 0.00
N GLN A 551 -18.05 11.67 -0.69
CA GLN A 551 -18.57 12.34 -1.88
C GLN A 551 -18.91 11.32 -2.98
N HIS A 552 -17.98 10.40 -3.29
CA HIS A 552 -18.27 9.33 -4.24
C HIS A 552 -19.41 8.42 -3.78
N TYR A 553 -19.46 8.06 -2.49
CA TYR A 553 -20.55 7.23 -1.97
C TYR A 553 -21.91 7.92 -2.03
N ALA A 554 -22.00 9.19 -1.65
CA ALA A 554 -23.24 9.95 -1.70
C ALA A 554 -23.75 10.10 -3.14
N ALA A 555 -22.84 10.32 -4.11
CA ALA A 555 -23.20 10.38 -5.53
C ALA A 555 -23.69 9.02 -6.09
N LEU A 556 -23.05 7.91 -5.68
CA LEU A 556 -23.47 6.56 -6.08
C LEU A 556 -24.77 6.12 -5.41
N GLY A 557 -24.89 6.36 -4.10
CA GLY A 557 -26.03 5.98 -3.26
C GLY A 557 -27.24 6.87 -3.47
N GLY A 558 -27.05 8.12 -3.91
CA GLY A 558 -28.13 9.11 -4.02
C GLY A 558 -28.59 9.65 -2.65
N ASP A 559 -27.70 9.66 -1.66
CA ASP A 559 -28.00 10.04 -0.26
C ASP A 559 -28.12 11.57 -0.13
N HIS A 560 -29.31 12.15 -0.24
CA HIS A 560 -29.50 13.62 -0.27
C HIS A 560 -28.95 14.34 0.97
N GLN A 561 -29.26 13.87 2.18
CA GLN A 561 -28.73 14.46 3.42
C GLN A 561 -27.21 14.32 3.50
N GLY A 562 -26.69 13.11 3.20
CA GLY A 562 -25.26 12.86 3.15
C GLY A 562 -24.53 13.75 2.13
N ALA A 563 -25.12 13.95 0.94
CA ALA A 563 -24.60 14.78 -0.14
C ALA A 563 -24.44 16.26 0.28
N GLN A 564 -25.39 16.80 1.04
CA GLN A 564 -25.29 18.14 1.60
C GLN A 564 -24.12 18.26 2.59
N GLN A 565 -23.97 17.28 3.50
CA GLN A 565 -22.90 17.32 4.52
C GLN A 565 -21.48 17.18 3.96
N VAL A 566 -21.34 16.71 2.72
CA VAL A 566 -20.06 16.59 2.00
C VAL A 566 -19.93 17.55 0.82
N ASN A 567 -20.72 18.63 0.84
CA ASN A 567 -20.66 19.76 -0.09
C ASN A 567 -20.92 19.39 -1.56
N LEU A 568 -21.68 18.31 -1.83
CA LEU A 568 -22.18 18.04 -3.19
C LEU A 568 -23.37 18.93 -3.55
N ALA A 569 -24.19 19.32 -2.56
CA ALA A 569 -25.23 20.31 -2.74
C ALA A 569 -24.70 21.70 -2.38
N ALA A 570 -25.18 22.73 -3.09
CA ALA A 570 -24.85 24.11 -2.81
C ALA A 570 -25.26 24.51 -1.39
N GLY A 571 -24.45 25.38 -0.78
CA GLY A 571 -24.73 25.98 0.52
C GLY A 571 -23.92 27.26 0.69
N ASP A 572 -24.37 28.16 1.57
CA ASP A 572 -23.72 29.45 1.81
C ASP A 572 -22.41 29.33 2.59
N ARG A 573 -22.18 28.18 3.21
CA ARG A 573 -20.96 27.85 3.96
C ARG A 573 -20.52 26.41 3.68
N PRO A 574 -19.21 26.12 3.77
CA PRO A 574 -18.74 24.74 3.74
C PRO A 574 -19.35 23.94 4.88
N SER A 575 -20.03 22.85 4.57
CA SER A 575 -20.49 21.87 5.55
C SER A 575 -19.31 21.03 6.04
N ASP A 576 -19.36 20.64 7.31
CA ASP A 576 -18.35 19.78 7.94
C ASP A 576 -19.02 18.50 8.48
N VAL A 577 -19.01 17.46 7.64
CA VAL A 577 -19.59 16.14 7.97
C VAL A 577 -19.12 15.60 9.33
N TYR A 578 -17.89 15.90 9.72
CA TYR A 578 -17.33 15.46 11.00
C TYR A 578 -18.03 16.11 12.20
N SER A 579 -18.22 17.43 12.17
CA SER A 579 -18.97 18.13 13.22
C SER A 579 -20.43 17.73 13.24
N TYR A 580 -21.04 17.50 12.07
CA TYR A 580 -22.42 17.02 11.97
C TYR A 580 -22.59 15.63 12.62
N VAL A 581 -21.72 14.66 12.26
CA VAL A 581 -21.73 13.33 12.90
C VAL A 581 -21.44 13.43 14.39
N GLY A 582 -20.51 14.30 14.81
CA GLY A 582 -20.25 14.59 16.22
C GLY A 582 -21.52 15.03 16.96
N GLY A 583 -22.28 15.96 16.38
CA GLY A 583 -23.55 16.42 16.95
C GLY A 583 -24.65 15.34 16.96
N MET A 584 -24.70 14.46 15.96
CA MET A 584 -25.61 13.30 15.99
C MET A 584 -25.27 12.36 17.15
N VAL A 585 -24.00 12.06 17.34
CA VAL A 585 -23.52 11.21 18.44
C VAL A 585 -23.80 11.87 19.78
N GLU A 586 -23.57 13.18 19.91
CA GLU A 586 -23.85 13.92 21.14
C GLU A 586 -25.33 13.80 21.54
N LYS A 587 -26.27 13.95 20.59
CA LYS A 587 -27.70 13.72 20.85
C LYS A 587 -28.01 12.30 21.32
N MET A 588 -27.33 11.29 20.77
CA MET A 588 -27.48 9.90 21.24
C MET A 588 -26.97 9.76 22.68
N LEU A 589 -25.82 10.35 23.00
CA LEU A 589 -25.27 10.34 24.36
C LEU A 589 -26.15 11.09 25.35
N GLU A 590 -26.79 12.19 24.96
CA GLU A 590 -27.71 12.93 25.83
C GLU A 590 -28.90 12.06 26.25
N ALA A 591 -29.54 11.39 25.29
CA ALA A 591 -30.67 10.50 25.55
C ALA A 591 -30.25 9.27 26.38
N GLU A 592 -29.10 8.65 26.07
CA GLU A 592 -28.59 7.50 26.82
C GLU A 592 -28.12 7.88 28.24
N ALA A 593 -27.61 9.10 28.43
CA ALA A 593 -27.23 9.61 29.75
C ALA A 593 -28.47 9.87 30.63
N GLU A 594 -29.56 10.38 30.05
CA GLU A 594 -30.85 10.52 30.74
C GLU A 594 -31.43 9.15 31.15
N ALA A 595 -31.20 8.12 30.34
CA ALA A 595 -31.54 6.73 30.66
C ALA A 595 -30.61 6.07 31.71
N GLY A 596 -29.59 6.79 32.19
CA GLY A 596 -28.69 6.33 33.24
C GLY A 596 -27.49 5.50 32.76
N ASP A 597 -27.13 5.56 31.46
CA ASP A 597 -25.94 4.87 30.97
C ASP A 597 -24.65 5.54 31.47
N ARG A 598 -23.81 4.74 32.14
CA ARG A 598 -22.56 5.18 32.76
C ARG A 598 -21.60 5.84 31.76
N PHE A 599 -21.44 5.27 30.57
CA PHE A 599 -20.48 5.78 29.58
C PHE A 599 -21.03 7.00 28.84
N ALA A 600 -22.34 7.05 28.61
CA ALA A 600 -22.99 8.26 28.09
C ALA A 600 -22.78 9.45 29.01
N ILE A 601 -23.01 9.29 30.32
CA ILE A 601 -22.77 10.35 31.32
C ILE A 601 -21.30 10.79 31.32
N MET A 602 -20.36 9.86 31.16
CA MET A 602 -18.91 10.16 31.14
C MET A 602 -18.47 10.94 29.90
N LEU A 603 -19.08 10.65 28.75
CA LEU A 603 -18.68 11.16 27.43
C LEU A 603 -19.50 12.36 26.96
N LYS A 604 -20.69 12.59 27.54
CA LYS A 604 -21.55 13.73 27.24
C LYS A 604 -20.79 15.06 27.43
N GLY A 605 -20.98 15.98 26.49
CA GLY A 605 -20.33 17.28 26.39
C GLY A 605 -18.89 17.21 25.90
N LYS A 606 -18.36 16.02 25.59
CA LYS A 606 -16.95 15.85 25.23
C LYS A 606 -16.73 15.50 23.77
N VAL A 607 -17.73 15.05 23.00
CA VAL A 607 -17.50 14.59 21.61
C VAL A 607 -17.21 15.76 20.67
N SER A 608 -15.92 15.97 20.38
CA SER A 608 -15.48 16.99 19.42
C SER A 608 -15.24 16.41 18.02
N ARG A 609 -15.21 17.31 17.03
CA ARG A 609 -14.80 17.03 15.64
C ARG A 609 -13.53 16.16 15.57
N LYS A 610 -12.52 16.46 16.40
CA LYS A 610 -11.22 15.79 16.39
C LYS A 610 -11.35 14.29 16.70
N VAL A 611 -12.24 13.90 17.62
CA VAL A 611 -12.44 12.50 18.01
C VAL A 611 -13.08 11.68 16.92
N VAL A 612 -14.10 12.23 16.26
CA VAL A 612 -14.87 11.49 15.25
C VAL A 612 -14.21 11.53 13.86
N LYS A 613 -13.41 12.56 13.55
CA LYS A 613 -12.82 12.79 12.23
C LYS A 613 -12.11 11.55 11.67
N GLN A 614 -11.20 10.95 12.44
CA GLN A 614 -10.43 9.80 11.95
C GLN A 614 -11.31 8.58 11.67
N THR A 615 -12.27 8.30 12.56
CA THR A 615 -13.20 7.18 12.41
C THR A 615 -14.12 7.37 11.21
N VAL A 616 -14.70 8.57 11.04
CA VAL A 616 -15.55 8.91 9.88
C VAL A 616 -14.76 8.78 8.59
N MET A 617 -13.55 9.36 8.52
CA MET A 617 -12.68 9.29 7.35
C MET A 617 -12.30 7.86 6.98
N THR A 618 -12.08 6.98 7.96
CA THR A 618 -11.61 5.60 7.69
C THR A 618 -12.74 4.61 7.47
N THR A 619 -13.97 4.92 7.88
CA THR A 619 -15.14 4.06 7.68
C THR A 619 -15.43 3.80 6.22
N VAL A 620 -15.41 4.84 5.38
CA VAL A 620 -15.56 4.69 3.92
C VAL A 620 -14.48 3.84 3.29
N TYR A 621 -13.33 3.72 3.96
CA TYR A 621 -12.20 2.91 3.52
C TYR A 621 -12.15 1.53 4.19
N GLY A 622 -13.24 1.09 4.80
CA GLY A 622 -13.40 -0.26 5.34
C GLY A 622 -12.70 -0.48 6.68
N VAL A 623 -12.66 0.52 7.56
CA VAL A 623 -12.27 0.34 8.95
C VAL A 623 -13.18 -0.70 9.62
N THR A 624 -12.61 -1.57 10.45
CA THR A 624 -13.40 -2.49 11.27
C THR A 624 -13.81 -1.81 12.58
N PHE A 625 -14.76 -2.39 13.30
CA PHE A 625 -15.11 -1.93 14.66
C PHE A 625 -13.89 -1.81 15.59
N ILE A 626 -13.00 -2.80 15.54
CA ILE A 626 -11.75 -2.81 16.32
C ILE A 626 -10.88 -1.60 15.95
N GLY A 627 -10.68 -1.37 14.64
CA GLY A 627 -9.91 -0.22 14.18
C GLY A 627 -10.55 1.13 14.55
N ALA A 628 -11.87 1.25 14.48
CA ALA A 628 -12.60 2.44 14.90
C ALA A 628 -12.46 2.70 16.41
N ARG A 629 -12.55 1.66 17.23
CA ARG A 629 -12.28 1.73 18.68
C ARG A 629 -10.87 2.24 18.94
N ASP A 630 -9.85 1.65 18.32
CA ASP A 630 -8.45 1.99 18.59
C ASP A 630 -8.14 3.45 18.22
N GLN A 631 -8.75 3.94 17.13
CA GLN A 631 -8.64 5.34 16.73
C GLN A 631 -9.25 6.29 17.77
N ILE A 632 -10.44 5.97 18.27
CA ILE A 632 -11.12 6.76 19.30
C ILE A 632 -10.35 6.68 20.62
N GLU A 633 -9.91 5.48 21.03
CA GLU A 633 -9.14 5.28 22.26
C GLU A 633 -7.88 6.15 22.29
N LYS A 634 -7.17 6.23 21.15
CA LYS A 634 -6.01 7.11 21.02
C LYS A 634 -6.37 8.58 21.29
N GLN A 635 -7.50 9.06 20.76
CA GLN A 635 -7.94 10.44 20.99
C GLN A 635 -8.42 10.66 22.43
N LEU A 636 -9.08 9.67 23.05
CA LEU A 636 -9.55 9.77 24.44
C LEU A 636 -8.39 9.76 25.45
N LYS A 637 -7.31 9.01 25.18
CA LYS A 637 -6.10 9.01 26.02
C LYS A 637 -5.43 10.37 26.11
N ASP A 638 -5.52 11.18 25.05
CA ASP A 638 -4.96 12.53 25.03
C ASP A 638 -5.69 13.49 26.00
N TRP A 639 -6.91 13.18 26.42
CA TRP A 639 -7.74 14.11 27.19
C TRP A 639 -7.47 14.18 28.68
N LYS A 640 -6.76 13.21 29.29
CA LYS A 640 -6.47 13.11 30.74
C LYS A 640 -7.69 13.15 31.69
N ASP A 641 -8.88 13.54 31.22
CA ASP A 641 -10.14 13.65 31.96
C ASP A 641 -10.90 12.32 32.06
N ILE A 642 -10.45 11.29 31.33
CA ILE A 642 -11.00 9.93 31.38
C ILE A 642 -9.91 9.03 31.98
N PRO A 643 -10.22 8.25 33.03
CA PRO A 643 -9.26 7.30 33.58
C PRO A 643 -8.75 6.34 32.50
N GLU A 644 -7.43 6.14 32.44
CA GLU A 644 -6.80 5.33 31.39
C GLU A 644 -7.35 3.89 31.33
N GLU A 645 -7.75 3.35 32.49
CA GLU A 645 -8.38 2.02 32.62
C GLU A 645 -9.78 1.94 31.97
N GLU A 646 -10.50 3.06 31.92
CA GLU A 646 -11.86 3.15 31.36
C GLU A 646 -11.84 3.54 29.87
N CYS A 647 -10.73 4.10 29.37
CA CYS A 647 -10.60 4.56 27.98
C CYS A 647 -10.97 3.49 26.95
N TRP A 648 -10.59 2.23 27.18
CA TRP A 648 -10.88 1.14 26.23
C TRP A 648 -12.39 0.84 26.13
N LEU A 649 -13.08 0.82 27.27
CA LEU A 649 -14.52 0.57 27.33
C LEU A 649 -15.31 1.76 26.81
N ALA A 650 -14.91 2.98 27.20
CA ALA A 650 -15.50 4.22 26.71
C ALA A 650 -15.31 4.39 25.18
N ALA A 651 -14.11 4.07 24.65
CA ALA A 651 -13.86 4.08 23.22
C ALA A 651 -14.72 3.05 22.48
N SER A 652 -14.86 1.84 23.04
CA SER A 652 -15.72 0.79 22.48
C SER A 652 -17.19 1.22 22.44
N TYR A 653 -17.64 1.90 23.49
CA TYR A 653 -18.99 2.45 23.59
C TYR A 653 -19.23 3.51 22.52
N LEU A 654 -18.33 4.49 22.42
CA LEU A 654 -18.41 5.62 21.50
C LEU A 654 -18.30 5.18 20.03
N ALA A 655 -17.40 4.24 19.73
CA ALA A 655 -17.21 3.70 18.39
C ALA A 655 -18.50 3.13 17.79
N LYS A 656 -19.34 2.46 18.59
CA LYS A 656 -20.63 1.93 18.12
C LYS A 656 -21.59 3.04 17.70
N ARG A 657 -21.67 4.13 18.48
CA ARG A 657 -22.57 5.26 18.18
C ARG A 657 -22.08 6.03 16.96
N VAL A 658 -20.77 6.26 16.86
CA VAL A 658 -20.17 6.91 15.69
C VAL A 658 -20.47 6.11 14.41
N LEU A 659 -20.28 4.80 14.42
CA LEU A 659 -20.59 3.96 13.26
C LEU A 659 -22.09 3.98 12.93
N THR A 660 -22.96 3.92 13.94
CA THR A 660 -24.42 4.00 13.72
C THR A 660 -24.83 5.34 13.10
N ALA A 661 -24.31 6.46 13.60
CA ALA A 661 -24.60 7.78 13.05
C ALA A 661 -24.14 7.95 11.59
N ILE A 662 -23.01 7.34 11.21
CA ILE A 662 -22.54 7.33 9.82
C ILE A 662 -23.47 6.49 8.94
N GLU A 663 -23.90 5.32 9.43
CA GLU A 663 -24.79 4.42 8.71
C GLU A 663 -26.16 5.07 8.44
N ASP A 664 -26.70 5.82 9.41
CA ASP A 664 -27.95 6.55 9.25
C ASP A 664 -27.83 7.69 8.23
N LEU A 665 -26.68 8.39 8.20
CA LEU A 665 -26.44 9.51 7.29
C LEU A 665 -26.19 9.06 5.83
N PHE A 666 -25.62 7.87 5.63
CA PHE A 666 -25.21 7.34 4.33
C PHE A 666 -25.75 5.92 4.11
N ALA A 667 -27.07 5.75 4.20
CA ALA A 667 -27.73 4.46 4.05
C ALA A 667 -27.48 3.83 2.67
N GLY A 668 -27.59 4.60 1.58
CA GLY A 668 -27.31 4.12 0.22
C GLY A 668 -25.85 3.67 0.06
N ALA A 669 -24.91 4.41 0.65
CA ALA A 669 -23.51 3.99 0.71
C ALA A 669 -23.31 2.65 1.42
N LYS A 670 -23.99 2.42 2.56
CA LYS A 670 -23.93 1.17 3.32
C LYS A 670 -24.47 -0.01 2.51
N ASP A 671 -25.57 0.19 1.78
CA ASP A 671 -26.15 -0.84 0.91
C ASP A 671 -25.18 -1.22 -0.22
N ILE A 672 -24.53 -0.22 -0.84
CA ILE A 672 -23.49 -0.45 -1.86
C ILE A 672 -22.30 -1.22 -1.28
N GLN A 673 -21.81 -0.83 -0.09
CA GLN A 673 -20.73 -1.54 0.59
C GLN A 673 -21.08 -2.99 0.89
N THR A 674 -22.31 -3.22 1.34
CA THR A 674 -22.84 -4.56 1.63
C THR A 674 -22.90 -5.40 0.35
N TRP A 675 -23.43 -4.83 -0.73
CA TRP A 675 -23.50 -5.47 -2.04
C TRP A 675 -22.10 -5.83 -2.59
N LEU A 676 -21.12 -4.91 -2.51
CA LEU A 676 -19.74 -5.16 -2.93
C LEU A 676 -19.07 -6.25 -2.08
N ASN A 677 -19.23 -6.21 -0.76
CA ASN A 677 -18.66 -7.22 0.15
C ASN A 677 -19.28 -8.60 -0.08
N LEU A 678 -20.58 -8.67 -0.30
CA LEU A 678 -21.26 -9.93 -0.58
C LEU A 678 -20.80 -10.52 -1.92
N SER A 679 -20.77 -9.70 -2.97
CA SER A 679 -20.25 -10.10 -4.29
C SER A 679 -18.82 -10.63 -4.19
N ALA A 680 -17.93 -9.89 -3.52
CA ALA A 680 -16.55 -10.31 -3.31
C ALA A 680 -16.42 -11.65 -2.57
N ARG A 681 -17.23 -11.86 -1.52
CA ARG A 681 -17.25 -13.12 -0.74
C ARG A 681 -17.64 -14.33 -1.59
N VAL A 682 -18.62 -14.18 -2.48
CA VAL A 682 -19.06 -15.28 -3.34
C VAL A 682 -18.05 -15.51 -4.48
N ILE A 683 -17.52 -14.44 -5.10
CA ILE A 683 -16.48 -14.52 -6.12
C ILE A 683 -15.24 -15.28 -5.60
N ALA A 684 -14.75 -14.94 -4.41
CA ALA A 684 -13.57 -15.61 -3.84
C ALA A 684 -13.77 -17.11 -3.56
N LYS A 685 -15.02 -17.56 -3.40
CA LYS A 685 -15.37 -18.97 -3.19
C LYS A 685 -15.60 -19.76 -4.49
N SER A 686 -15.54 -19.08 -5.63
CA SER A 686 -15.82 -19.68 -6.94
C SER A 686 -14.58 -20.29 -7.59
N ILE A 687 -14.82 -21.25 -8.48
CA ILE A 687 -13.80 -21.98 -9.25
C ILE A 687 -14.25 -21.95 -10.72
N PRO A 688 -13.35 -21.65 -11.69
CA PRO A 688 -13.65 -21.80 -13.11
C PRO A 688 -14.07 -23.23 -13.45
N GLU A 689 -15.09 -23.40 -14.29
CA GLU A 689 -15.60 -24.73 -14.68
C GLU A 689 -14.52 -25.64 -15.31
N GLU A 690 -13.68 -25.08 -16.18
CA GLU A 690 -12.57 -25.82 -16.80
C GLU A 690 -11.62 -26.38 -15.73
N ARG A 691 -11.29 -25.58 -14.70
CA ARG A 691 -10.38 -25.99 -13.63
C ARG A 691 -10.97 -27.09 -12.74
N ILE A 692 -12.29 -27.12 -12.55
CA ILE A 692 -12.97 -28.19 -11.80
C ILE A 692 -12.71 -29.54 -12.48
N SER A 693 -12.85 -29.59 -13.81
CA SER A 693 -12.65 -30.81 -14.61
C SER A 693 -11.19 -31.29 -14.57
N GLU A 694 -10.23 -30.36 -14.66
CA GLU A 694 -8.80 -30.66 -14.54
C GLU A 694 -8.42 -31.19 -13.15
N ALA A 695 -8.87 -30.51 -12.09
CA ALA A 695 -8.56 -30.88 -10.71
C ALA A 695 -9.08 -32.29 -10.37
N GLN A 696 -10.27 -32.66 -10.87
CA GLN A 696 -10.82 -34.01 -10.75
C GLN A 696 -9.92 -35.04 -11.44
N THR A 697 -9.46 -34.75 -12.65
CA THR A 697 -8.57 -35.63 -13.43
C THR A 697 -7.22 -35.82 -12.74
N GLU A 698 -6.61 -34.73 -12.26
CA GLU A 698 -5.34 -34.75 -11.52
C GLU A 698 -5.44 -35.58 -10.23
N HIS A 699 -6.51 -35.38 -9.44
CA HIS A 699 -6.74 -36.11 -8.20
C HIS A 699 -6.89 -37.62 -8.47
N THR A 700 -7.70 -37.99 -9.46
CA THR A 700 -7.94 -39.38 -9.84
C THR A 700 -6.64 -40.05 -10.31
N THR A 701 -5.85 -39.37 -11.14
CA THR A 701 -4.56 -39.85 -11.64
C THR A 701 -3.55 -40.04 -10.51
N ARG A 702 -3.50 -39.11 -9.55
CA ARG A 702 -2.61 -39.18 -8.39
C ARG A 702 -2.99 -40.30 -7.42
N LYS A 703 -4.29 -40.54 -7.21
CA LYS A 703 -4.79 -41.66 -6.40
C LYS A 703 -4.47 -43.00 -7.07
N ALA A 704 -4.68 -43.12 -8.38
CA ALA A 704 -4.31 -44.29 -9.16
C ALA A 704 -2.81 -44.62 -9.09
N ARG A 705 -1.92 -43.61 -9.05
CA ARG A 705 -0.47 -43.83 -8.86
C ARG A 705 -0.10 -44.30 -7.46
N ARG A 706 -0.86 -43.92 -6.43
CA ARG A 706 -0.59 -44.28 -5.02
C ARG A 706 -1.20 -45.63 -4.62
N SER A 707 -2.36 -45.99 -5.17
CA SER A 707 -3.03 -47.27 -4.91
C SER A 707 -2.68 -48.28 -6.00
N ARG A 708 -1.69 -49.14 -5.75
CA ARG A 708 -1.36 -50.26 -6.66
C ARG A 708 -2.35 -51.43 -6.59
N LYS A 709 -3.44 -51.35 -5.80
CA LYS A 709 -4.32 -52.49 -5.50
C LYS A 709 -5.84 -52.26 -5.48
N SER A 710 -6.37 -51.06 -5.73
CA SER A 710 -7.82 -50.88 -5.90
C SER A 710 -8.12 -50.43 -7.34
N LYS A 711 -8.76 -51.31 -8.11
CA LYS A 711 -9.25 -51.02 -9.47
C LYS A 711 -10.56 -50.24 -9.46
N ASP A 712 -11.25 -50.20 -8.33
CA ASP A 712 -12.46 -49.42 -8.12
C ASP A 712 -12.20 -48.35 -7.06
N ALA A 713 -12.22 -47.09 -7.48
CA ALA A 713 -12.53 -45.90 -6.67
C ALA A 713 -12.13 -44.62 -7.44
N LYS A 714 -12.97 -44.21 -8.38
CA LYS A 714 -12.98 -42.79 -8.77
C LYS A 714 -13.50 -42.02 -7.55
N ALA A 715 -12.66 -41.14 -6.98
CA ALA A 715 -12.88 -40.58 -5.65
C ALA A 715 -13.25 -39.11 -5.72
N LEU A 716 -14.21 -38.69 -4.87
CA LEU A 716 -14.59 -37.28 -4.68
C LEU A 716 -13.36 -36.40 -4.44
N LEU A 717 -13.42 -35.13 -4.89
CA LEU A 717 -12.47 -34.12 -4.44
C LEU A 717 -12.77 -33.81 -2.96
N PRO A 718 -11.83 -34.06 -2.03
CA PRO A 718 -12.05 -33.70 -0.63
C PRO A 718 -12.16 -32.17 -0.48
N ASP A 719 -12.86 -31.70 0.56
CA ASP A 719 -13.04 -30.27 0.87
C ASP A 719 -11.70 -29.50 0.92
N ALA A 720 -10.66 -30.12 1.48
CA ALA A 720 -9.31 -29.56 1.54
C ALA A 720 -8.64 -29.35 0.16
N TYR A 721 -9.07 -30.08 -0.88
CA TYR A 721 -8.62 -29.86 -2.26
C TYR A 721 -9.46 -28.78 -2.94
N LEU A 722 -10.78 -28.76 -2.75
CA LEU A 722 -11.66 -27.70 -3.29
C LEU A 722 -11.22 -26.31 -2.81
N LYS A 723 -10.85 -26.16 -1.54
CA LYS A 723 -10.29 -24.91 -1.00
C LYS A 723 -9.02 -24.44 -1.70
N LYS A 724 -8.17 -25.36 -2.18
CA LYS A 724 -6.94 -25.01 -2.91
C LYS A 724 -7.21 -24.50 -4.31
N GLU A 725 -8.32 -24.92 -4.91
CA GLU A 725 -8.74 -24.51 -6.26
C GLU A 725 -9.48 -23.15 -6.26
N GLN A 726 -9.85 -22.61 -5.09
CA GLN A 726 -10.50 -21.29 -4.91
C GLN A 726 -9.51 -20.13 -5.10
N MET A 727 -8.98 -20.02 -6.32
CA MET A 727 -7.98 -19.02 -6.69
C MET A 727 -8.59 -17.78 -7.36
N THR A 728 -9.90 -17.59 -7.30
CA THR A 728 -10.57 -16.50 -8.00
C THR A 728 -10.39 -15.17 -7.26
N SER A 729 -9.85 -14.16 -7.95
CA SER A 729 -9.75 -12.78 -7.46
C SER A 729 -10.95 -11.96 -7.92
N VAL A 730 -11.31 -10.93 -7.15
CA VAL A 730 -12.22 -9.87 -7.62
C VAL A 730 -11.49 -8.98 -8.61
N VAL A 731 -12.04 -8.86 -9.82
CA VAL A 731 -11.49 -8.08 -10.92
C VAL A 731 -12.59 -7.22 -11.54
N TRP A 732 -12.31 -5.93 -11.71
CA TRP A 732 -13.16 -5.00 -12.47
C TRP A 732 -12.31 -4.04 -13.31
N THR A 733 -12.96 -3.31 -14.20
CA THR A 733 -12.31 -2.31 -15.04
C THR A 733 -12.79 -0.92 -14.66
N THR A 734 -11.87 0.04 -14.51
CA THR A 734 -12.26 1.44 -14.27
C THR A 734 -12.90 2.04 -15.53
N PRO A 735 -13.65 3.15 -15.42
CA PRO A 735 -14.18 3.86 -16.58
C PRO A 735 -13.10 4.32 -17.60
N LEU A 736 -11.83 4.41 -17.17
CA LEU A 736 -10.68 4.71 -18.04
C LEU A 736 -10.03 3.46 -18.66
N GLY A 737 -10.63 2.28 -18.48
CA GLY A 737 -10.12 1.02 -19.04
C GLY A 737 -9.00 0.35 -18.25
N LEU A 738 -8.66 0.84 -17.05
CA LEU A 738 -7.64 0.23 -16.18
C LEU A 738 -8.20 -1.04 -15.52
N PRO A 739 -7.59 -2.23 -15.72
CA PRO A 739 -8.00 -3.42 -15.00
C PRO A 739 -7.50 -3.38 -13.55
N ILE A 740 -8.44 -3.47 -12.61
CA ILE A 740 -8.18 -3.56 -11.17
C ILE A 740 -8.35 -5.01 -10.74
N CYS A 741 -7.24 -5.65 -10.36
CA CYS A 741 -7.24 -7.00 -9.82
C CYS A 741 -6.81 -6.97 -8.35
N GLN A 742 -7.65 -7.46 -7.44
CA GLN A 742 -7.31 -7.48 -6.02
C GLN A 742 -6.23 -8.54 -5.72
N PRO A 743 -5.08 -8.15 -5.12
CA PRO A 743 -3.94 -9.06 -4.95
C PRO A 743 -4.00 -9.89 -3.66
N TYR A 744 -5.15 -9.98 -3.00
CA TYR A 744 -5.24 -10.60 -1.67
C TYR A 744 -5.30 -12.12 -1.77
N ARG A 745 -4.20 -12.76 -1.35
CA ARG A 745 -4.01 -14.21 -1.40
C ARG A 745 -3.58 -14.75 -0.02
N LYS A 746 -3.95 -15.99 0.30
CA LYS A 746 -3.41 -16.69 1.49
C LYS A 746 -1.97 -17.15 1.22
N THR A 747 -1.01 -16.27 1.50
CA THR A 747 0.40 -16.50 1.20
C THR A 747 1.03 -17.53 2.14
N ALA A 748 1.52 -18.64 1.59
CA ALA A 748 2.33 -19.59 2.33
C ALA A 748 3.80 -19.13 2.42
N ARG A 749 4.33 -19.02 3.64
CA ARG A 749 5.76 -18.72 3.87
C ARG A 749 6.54 -20.04 3.94
N LYS A 750 7.66 -20.12 3.25
CA LYS A 750 8.60 -21.26 3.27
C LYS A 750 9.92 -20.82 3.89
N GLN A 751 10.54 -21.73 4.62
CA GLN A 751 11.90 -21.53 5.11
C GLN A 751 12.90 -21.78 3.99
N VAL A 752 13.81 -20.84 3.78
CA VAL A 752 14.94 -20.97 2.86
C VAL A 752 16.24 -20.81 3.63
N PHE A 753 17.10 -21.80 3.52
CA PHE A 753 18.45 -21.77 4.05
C PHE A 753 19.31 -20.85 3.18
N THR A 754 19.90 -19.83 3.80
CA THR A 754 20.88 -18.94 3.18
C THR A 754 22.21 -19.07 3.90
N ALA A 755 23.28 -18.52 3.35
CA ALA A 755 24.61 -18.57 3.97
C ALA A 755 24.62 -17.95 5.38
N MET A 756 23.78 -16.94 5.62
CA MET A 756 23.66 -16.27 6.93
C MET A 756 22.70 -16.96 7.91
N GLN A 757 21.48 -17.28 7.48
CA GLN A 757 20.45 -17.88 8.31
C GLN A 757 19.28 -18.45 7.50
N THR A 758 18.41 -19.19 8.17
CA THR A 758 17.12 -19.56 7.62
C THR A 758 16.18 -18.35 7.62
N VAL A 759 15.74 -17.92 6.43
CA VAL A 759 14.77 -16.85 6.25
C VAL A 759 13.42 -17.40 5.82
N TYR A 760 12.33 -16.80 6.28
CA TYR A 760 10.99 -17.11 5.80
C TYR A 760 10.67 -16.21 4.60
N ILE A 761 10.47 -16.83 3.44
CA ILE A 761 10.10 -16.13 2.21
C ILE A 761 8.78 -16.66 1.66
N SER A 762 8.02 -15.80 1.00
CA SER A 762 6.86 -16.20 0.21
C SER A 762 7.23 -16.27 -1.26
N ASP A 763 6.75 -17.31 -1.95
CA ASP A 763 6.88 -17.43 -3.40
C ASP A 763 5.59 -16.92 -4.07
N PRO A 764 5.65 -15.80 -4.82
CA PRO A 764 4.48 -15.23 -5.48
C PRO A 764 3.90 -16.09 -6.59
N GLY A 765 4.67 -17.05 -7.13
CA GLY A 765 4.20 -17.96 -8.19
C GLY A 765 3.41 -19.16 -7.67
N THR A 766 3.31 -19.35 -6.35
CA THR A 766 2.59 -20.50 -5.78
C THR A 766 1.07 -20.26 -5.79
N PRO A 767 0.27 -21.24 -6.29
CA PRO A 767 -1.20 -21.22 -6.19
C PRO A 767 -1.68 -20.92 -4.77
N ALA A 768 -2.57 -19.95 -4.62
CA ALA A 768 -3.06 -19.51 -3.31
C ALA A 768 -4.53 -19.09 -3.37
N GLU A 769 -5.25 -19.42 -2.31
CA GLU A 769 -6.66 -19.06 -2.14
C GLU A 769 -6.86 -17.54 -2.19
N GLY A 770 -7.87 -17.09 -2.93
CA GLY A 770 -8.30 -15.70 -2.99
C GLY A 770 -8.99 -15.28 -1.70
N VAL A 771 -8.73 -14.06 -1.23
CA VAL A 771 -9.30 -13.55 0.03
C VAL A 771 -10.25 -12.38 -0.25
N PRO A 772 -11.55 -12.47 0.12
CA PRO A 772 -12.52 -11.41 -0.15
C PRO A 772 -12.41 -10.30 0.91
N ARG A 773 -11.41 -9.43 0.76
CA ARG A 773 -11.16 -8.32 1.68
C ARG A 773 -11.12 -6.99 0.95
N ARG A 774 -11.56 -5.93 1.63
CA ARG A 774 -11.35 -4.54 1.22
C ARG A 774 -11.90 -4.20 -0.18
N SER A 775 -13.00 -4.83 -0.58
CA SER A 775 -13.60 -4.55 -1.89
C SER A 775 -14.21 -3.16 -2.02
N PRO A 776 -15.07 -2.70 -1.09
CA PRO A 776 -15.59 -1.34 -1.12
C PRO A 776 -14.51 -0.24 -1.14
N PRO A 777 -13.51 -0.22 -0.24
CA PRO A 777 -12.44 0.78 -0.28
C PRO A 777 -11.68 0.81 -1.61
N ASN A 778 -11.34 -0.35 -2.16
CA ASN A 778 -10.58 -0.41 -3.40
C ASN A 778 -11.39 0.09 -4.59
N PHE A 779 -12.70 -0.17 -4.60
CA PHE A 779 -13.60 0.35 -5.62
C PHE A 779 -13.68 1.88 -5.57
N ILE A 780 -13.92 2.47 -4.40
CA ILE A 780 -13.97 3.94 -4.25
C ILE A 780 -12.65 4.60 -4.59
N HIS A 781 -11.52 4.06 -4.12
CA HIS A 781 -10.19 4.57 -4.51
C HIS A 781 -9.97 4.54 -6.04
N SER A 782 -10.55 3.56 -6.74
CA SER A 782 -10.44 3.50 -8.20
C SER A 782 -11.29 4.54 -8.92
N LEU A 783 -12.41 4.97 -8.32
CA LEU A 783 -13.24 6.07 -8.84
C LEU A 783 -12.59 7.43 -8.58
N ASP A 784 -12.04 7.64 -7.38
CA ASP A 784 -11.27 8.83 -7.03
C ASP A 784 -10.06 9.01 -7.96
N ALA A 785 -9.28 7.94 -8.17
CA ALA A 785 -8.19 7.97 -9.14
C ALA A 785 -8.66 8.25 -10.58
N THR A 786 -9.82 7.72 -10.96
CA THR A 786 -10.42 7.98 -12.28
C THR A 786 -10.81 9.44 -12.43
N HIS A 787 -11.45 10.02 -11.42
CA HIS A 787 -11.83 11.44 -11.40
C HIS A 787 -10.61 12.36 -11.47
N MET A 788 -9.55 12.07 -10.72
CA MET A 788 -8.28 12.80 -10.78
C MET A 788 -7.66 12.73 -12.18
N LEU A 789 -7.60 11.55 -12.81
CA LEU A 789 -7.00 11.40 -14.15
C LEU A 789 -7.84 12.09 -15.24
N LEU A 790 -9.18 12.01 -15.15
CA LEU A 790 -10.08 12.74 -16.05
C LEU A 790 -9.87 14.25 -15.93
N THR A 791 -9.84 14.77 -14.69
CA THR A 791 -9.57 16.18 -14.40
C THR A 791 -8.21 16.61 -14.94
N ALA A 792 -7.17 15.79 -14.76
CA ALA A 792 -5.84 16.10 -15.29
C ALA A 792 -5.82 16.23 -16.82
N ILE A 793 -6.51 15.33 -17.51
CA ILE A 793 -6.61 15.35 -18.98
C ILE A 793 -7.35 16.61 -19.44
N GLU A 794 -8.50 16.92 -18.84
CA GLU A 794 -9.31 18.07 -19.22
C GLU A 794 -8.58 19.39 -18.92
N CYS A 795 -7.95 19.52 -17.75
CA CYS A 795 -7.09 20.67 -17.43
C CYS A 795 -6.00 20.87 -18.51
N ARG A 796 -5.35 19.80 -18.96
CA ARG A 796 -4.35 19.90 -20.03
C ARG A 796 -4.94 20.34 -21.37
N VAL A 797 -6.13 19.84 -21.73
CA VAL A 797 -6.83 20.24 -22.96
C VAL A 797 -7.14 21.74 -22.93
N GLN A 798 -7.54 22.25 -21.77
CA GLN A 798 -7.83 23.67 -21.54
C GLN A 798 -6.57 24.52 -21.28
N GLY A 799 -5.38 23.93 -21.30
CA GLY A 799 -4.10 24.65 -21.14
C GLY A 799 -3.72 24.99 -19.69
N LEU A 800 -4.34 24.34 -18.70
CA LEU A 800 -4.04 24.54 -17.27
C LEU A 800 -2.88 23.64 -16.81
N THR A 801 -2.00 24.19 -15.99
CA THR A 801 -1.05 23.40 -15.19
C THR A 801 -1.83 22.59 -14.15
N PHE A 802 -1.56 21.30 -14.04
CA PHE A 802 -2.22 20.43 -13.08
C PHE A 802 -1.20 19.59 -12.29
N ALA A 803 -1.36 19.56 -10.98
CA ALA A 803 -0.74 18.59 -10.09
C ALA A 803 -1.79 18.08 -9.10
N SER A 804 -1.55 16.92 -8.50
CA SER A 804 -2.52 16.32 -7.60
C SER A 804 -1.85 15.56 -6.48
N VAL A 805 -2.36 15.73 -5.26
CA VAL A 805 -2.09 14.84 -4.15
C VAL A 805 -3.35 14.03 -3.85
N HIS A 806 -3.61 13.04 -4.71
CA HIS A 806 -4.80 12.20 -4.65
C HIS A 806 -6.10 13.01 -4.75
N ASP A 807 -6.70 13.39 -3.63
CA ASP A 807 -7.97 14.13 -3.49
C ASP A 807 -7.77 15.66 -3.32
N SER A 808 -6.54 16.14 -3.51
CA SER A 808 -6.15 17.55 -3.53
C SER A 808 -5.64 17.93 -4.92
N TYR A 809 -6.23 18.94 -5.56
CA TYR A 809 -5.91 19.34 -6.94
C TYR A 809 -5.30 20.73 -6.99
N TRP A 810 -4.19 20.88 -7.70
CA TRP A 810 -3.35 22.06 -7.65
C TRP A 810 -3.17 22.68 -9.04
N THR A 811 -3.29 24.00 -9.11
CA THR A 811 -2.98 24.80 -10.30
C THR A 811 -2.47 26.19 -9.89
N HIS A 812 -2.22 27.07 -10.85
CA HIS A 812 -1.90 28.47 -10.57
C HIS A 812 -3.11 29.20 -9.99
N ALA A 813 -2.89 30.16 -9.09
CA ALA A 813 -3.97 30.90 -8.44
C ALA A 813 -4.98 31.52 -9.43
N CYS A 814 -4.52 32.04 -10.56
CA CYS A 814 -5.35 32.63 -11.61
C CYS A 814 -6.32 31.63 -12.28
N SER A 815 -6.03 30.34 -12.20
CA SER A 815 -6.76 29.27 -12.91
C SER A 815 -7.66 28.44 -12.00
N ILE A 816 -7.75 28.77 -10.71
CA ILE A 816 -8.48 27.96 -9.72
C ILE A 816 -9.96 27.87 -10.04
N ASP A 817 -10.62 28.97 -10.41
CA ASP A 817 -12.05 28.95 -10.74
C ASP A 817 -12.34 28.01 -11.93
N HIS A 818 -11.53 28.10 -12.99
CA HIS A 818 -11.67 27.24 -14.17
C HIS A 818 -11.37 25.77 -13.85
N MET A 819 -10.33 25.49 -13.05
CA MET A 819 -10.09 24.13 -12.56
C MET A 819 -11.28 23.61 -11.73
N SER A 820 -11.88 24.46 -10.89
CA SER A 820 -13.04 24.12 -10.07
C SER A 820 -14.25 23.70 -10.91
N GLU A 821 -14.49 24.38 -12.04
CA GLU A 821 -15.52 24.01 -13.01
C GLU A 821 -15.24 22.64 -13.64
N ILE A 822 -13.99 22.43 -14.11
CA ILE A 822 -13.55 21.14 -14.68
C ILE A 822 -13.74 19.99 -13.69
N ILE A 823 -13.42 20.21 -12.40
CA ILE A 823 -13.57 19.20 -11.35
C ILE A 823 -15.03 18.78 -11.20
N ARG A 824 -15.96 19.74 -11.21
CA ARG A 824 -17.41 19.48 -11.14
C ARG A 824 -17.90 18.72 -12.37
N ASP A 825 -17.52 19.18 -13.56
CA ASP A 825 -17.96 18.58 -14.83
C ASP A 825 -17.46 17.14 -15.00
N THR A 826 -16.19 16.86 -14.65
CA THR A 826 -15.65 15.50 -14.72
C THR A 826 -16.26 14.57 -13.67
N PHE A 827 -16.62 15.08 -12.48
CA PHE A 827 -17.32 14.30 -11.46
C PHE A 827 -18.74 13.93 -11.92
N ILE A 828 -19.46 14.88 -12.51
CA ILE A 828 -20.79 14.67 -13.10
C ILE A 828 -20.71 13.63 -14.23
N ALA A 829 -19.74 13.78 -15.14
CA ALA A 829 -19.54 12.83 -16.24
C ALA A 829 -19.27 11.40 -15.73
N LEU A 830 -18.44 11.27 -14.69
CA LEU A 830 -18.14 9.98 -14.06
C LEU A 830 -19.39 9.32 -13.48
N HIS A 831 -20.14 10.03 -12.64
CA HIS A 831 -21.28 9.44 -11.91
C HIS A 831 -22.57 9.35 -12.71
N SER A 832 -22.68 10.08 -13.82
CA SER A 832 -23.76 9.91 -14.80
C SER A 832 -23.58 8.67 -15.68
N SER A 833 -22.38 8.06 -15.68
CA SER A 833 -22.04 6.93 -16.55
C SER A 833 -22.52 5.54 -16.06
N ASN A 834 -23.38 5.49 -15.02
CA ASN A 834 -23.94 4.27 -14.41
C ASN A 834 -22.88 3.23 -14.01
N VAL A 835 -21.85 3.65 -13.26
CA VAL A 835 -20.67 2.84 -12.93
C VAL A 835 -21.01 1.52 -12.23
N LEU A 836 -21.97 1.52 -11.29
CA LEU A 836 -22.38 0.30 -10.57
C LEU A 836 -23.08 -0.73 -11.47
N LEU A 837 -23.86 -0.26 -12.45
CA LEU A 837 -24.51 -1.13 -13.42
C LEU A 837 -23.49 -1.82 -14.32
N LYS A 838 -22.54 -1.04 -14.85
CA LYS A 838 -21.41 -1.56 -15.63
C LYS A 838 -20.58 -2.56 -14.85
N LEU A 839 -20.31 -2.29 -13.57
CA LEU A 839 -19.60 -3.21 -12.69
C LEU A 839 -20.36 -4.54 -12.53
N ARG A 840 -21.68 -4.48 -12.31
CA ARG A 840 -22.52 -5.67 -12.20
C ARG A 840 -22.52 -6.47 -13.51
N GLU A 841 -22.72 -5.80 -14.64
CA GLU A 841 -22.67 -6.44 -15.96
C GLU A 841 -21.31 -7.11 -16.20
N GLU A 842 -20.21 -6.41 -15.87
CA GLU A 842 -18.86 -6.98 -15.95
C GLU A 842 -18.72 -8.22 -15.07
N PHE A 843 -19.22 -8.22 -13.84
CA PHE A 843 -19.20 -9.40 -12.98
C PHE A 843 -20.01 -10.56 -13.58
N MET A 844 -21.19 -10.29 -14.12
CA MET A 844 -22.02 -11.33 -14.75
C MET A 844 -21.32 -11.94 -15.98
N THR A 845 -20.69 -11.11 -16.83
CA THR A 845 -19.98 -11.58 -18.01
C THR A 845 -18.67 -12.30 -17.67
N ARG A 846 -17.83 -11.71 -16.81
CA ARG A 846 -16.51 -12.24 -16.44
C ARG A 846 -16.62 -13.56 -15.72
N TYR A 847 -17.63 -13.72 -14.88
CA TYR A 847 -17.79 -14.88 -14.01
C TYR A 847 -18.90 -15.86 -14.46
N ALA A 848 -19.38 -15.75 -15.71
CA ALA A 848 -20.45 -16.60 -16.24
C ALA A 848 -20.15 -18.11 -16.15
N GLY A 849 -18.90 -18.53 -16.44
CA GLY A 849 -18.45 -19.92 -16.40
C GLY A 849 -17.88 -20.38 -15.04
N PHE A 850 -18.14 -19.63 -13.96
CA PHE A 850 -17.61 -19.95 -12.63
C PHE A 850 -18.67 -20.64 -11.78
N LYS A 851 -18.22 -21.58 -10.94
CA LYS A 851 -19.09 -22.39 -10.08
C LYS A 851 -18.64 -22.31 -8.63
N VAL A 852 -19.60 -22.31 -7.70
CA VAL A 852 -19.37 -22.29 -6.24
C VAL A 852 -19.70 -23.67 -5.68
N PRO A 853 -18.78 -24.33 -4.95
CA PRO A 853 -19.08 -25.60 -4.30
C PRO A 853 -20.05 -25.40 -3.12
N LEU A 854 -21.15 -26.16 -3.07
CA LEU A 854 -22.21 -25.97 -2.07
C LEU A 854 -21.74 -26.21 -0.63
N VAL A 855 -20.70 -27.04 -0.42
CA VAL A 855 -20.05 -27.24 0.90
C VAL A 855 -19.64 -25.90 1.56
N HIS A 856 -19.30 -24.89 0.76
CA HIS A 856 -18.88 -23.57 1.25
C HIS A 856 -20.03 -22.63 1.61
N LEU A 857 -21.28 -23.03 1.32
CA LEU A 857 -22.51 -22.34 1.71
C LEU A 857 -23.13 -22.92 2.99
N ARG A 858 -22.49 -23.92 3.62
CA ARG A 858 -22.96 -24.52 4.90
C ARG A 858 -23.10 -23.54 6.06
N ASN A 859 -22.41 -22.41 5.99
CA ASN A 859 -22.47 -21.40 7.03
C ASN A 859 -23.76 -20.58 6.87
N GLY A 860 -24.73 -20.80 7.76
CA GLY A 860 -26.06 -20.19 7.71
C GLY A 860 -26.04 -18.65 7.66
N HIS A 861 -24.98 -18.00 8.18
CA HIS A 861 -24.86 -16.55 8.09
C HIS A 861 -24.72 -16.05 6.65
N LEU A 862 -23.95 -16.73 5.79
CA LEU A 862 -23.79 -16.30 4.39
C LEU A 862 -25.09 -16.50 3.62
N VAL A 863 -25.77 -17.62 3.83
CA VAL A 863 -27.07 -17.93 3.22
C VAL A 863 -28.11 -16.88 3.62
N LYS A 864 -28.16 -16.53 4.91
CA LYS A 864 -29.03 -15.44 5.40
C LYS A 864 -28.69 -14.11 4.72
N SER A 865 -27.42 -13.71 4.67
CA SER A 865 -27.02 -12.47 3.99
C SER A 865 -27.37 -12.46 2.50
N LEU A 866 -27.26 -13.59 1.80
CA LEU A 866 -27.68 -13.70 0.39
C LEU A 866 -29.19 -13.57 0.24
N TYR A 867 -29.96 -14.18 1.15
CA TYR A 867 -31.41 -14.12 1.16
C TYR A 867 -31.91 -12.69 1.39
N ASP A 868 -31.36 -12.03 2.40
CA ASP A 868 -31.65 -10.63 2.77
C ASP A 868 -31.29 -9.68 1.61
N ALA A 869 -30.23 -10.00 0.86
CA ALA A 869 -29.82 -9.27 -0.34
C ALA A 869 -30.65 -9.58 -1.60
N GLY A 870 -31.71 -10.39 -1.49
CA GLY A 870 -32.63 -10.67 -2.61
C GLY A 870 -32.24 -11.82 -3.53
N VAL A 871 -31.19 -12.59 -3.21
CA VAL A 871 -30.80 -13.77 -4.01
C VAL A 871 -31.88 -14.83 -3.97
N ARG A 872 -32.33 -15.27 -5.14
CA ARG A 872 -33.33 -16.33 -5.32
C ARG A 872 -32.85 -17.26 -6.42
N ILE A 873 -32.76 -18.55 -6.13
CA ILE A 873 -32.21 -19.57 -7.02
C ILE A 873 -33.39 -20.44 -7.51
N PRO A 874 -33.74 -20.38 -8.79
CA PRO A 874 -34.79 -21.23 -9.34
C PRO A 874 -34.30 -22.69 -9.40
N VAL A 875 -35.08 -23.62 -8.86
CA VAL A 875 -34.78 -25.07 -8.84
C VAL A 875 -36.03 -25.91 -9.10
N THR A 876 -35.83 -27.14 -9.57
CA THR A 876 -36.92 -28.13 -9.69
C THR A 876 -37.29 -28.72 -8.33
N ALA A 877 -38.48 -29.31 -8.22
CA ALA A 877 -38.96 -29.93 -6.98
C ALA A 877 -38.03 -31.08 -6.50
N GLU A 878 -37.44 -31.84 -7.42
CA GLU A 878 -36.49 -32.92 -7.11
C GLU A 878 -35.16 -32.38 -6.56
N GLN A 879 -34.66 -31.28 -7.13
CA GLN A 879 -33.42 -30.62 -6.65
C GLN A 879 -33.61 -30.04 -5.24
N ALA A 880 -34.79 -29.46 -4.95
CA ALA A 880 -35.08 -28.86 -3.65
C ALA A 880 -35.05 -29.85 -2.49
N GLN A 881 -35.46 -31.11 -2.71
CA GLN A 881 -35.51 -32.15 -1.67
C GLN A 881 -34.14 -32.49 -1.07
N GLY A 882 -33.05 -32.28 -1.82
CA GLY A 882 -31.68 -32.61 -1.40
C GLY A 882 -30.82 -31.42 -0.91
N LEU A 883 -31.42 -30.25 -0.64
CA LEU A 883 -30.73 -28.96 -0.44
C LEU A 883 -31.23 -28.16 0.77
N SER A 884 -31.45 -28.83 1.91
CA SER A 884 -31.94 -28.20 3.15
C SER A 884 -31.11 -26.99 3.63
N VAL A 885 -29.81 -26.97 3.34
CA VAL A 885 -28.84 -25.96 3.80
C VAL A 885 -28.99 -24.59 3.12
N ILE A 886 -29.43 -24.58 1.86
CA ILE A 886 -29.71 -23.35 1.10
C ILE A 886 -31.21 -23.13 0.88
N SER A 887 -32.06 -23.89 1.58
CA SER A 887 -33.52 -23.83 1.49
C SER A 887 -34.08 -22.40 1.44
N PRO A 888 -33.61 -21.43 2.26
CA PRO A 888 -34.10 -20.05 2.18
C PRO A 888 -33.94 -19.39 0.79
N LEU A 889 -32.90 -19.76 0.03
CA LEU A 889 -32.60 -19.18 -1.27
C LEU A 889 -33.36 -19.85 -2.43
N LEU A 890 -33.94 -21.03 -2.22
CA LEU A 890 -34.53 -21.83 -3.29
C LEU A 890 -35.94 -21.35 -3.64
N VAL A 891 -36.24 -21.23 -4.93
CA VAL A 891 -37.58 -20.99 -5.46
C VAL A 891 -37.94 -22.15 -6.37
N VAL A 892 -38.93 -22.95 -5.99
CA VAL A 892 -39.37 -24.09 -6.78
C VAL A 892 -40.17 -23.58 -7.98
N SER A 893 -39.71 -23.91 -9.19
CA SER A 893 -40.40 -23.58 -10.44
C SER A 893 -40.31 -24.76 -11.40
N ASN A 894 -41.43 -25.08 -12.07
CA ASN A 894 -41.53 -26.18 -13.02
C ASN A 894 -40.80 -25.88 -14.35
N ASP A 895 -40.50 -24.61 -14.62
CA ASP A 895 -39.84 -24.13 -15.85
C ASP A 895 -38.37 -23.69 -15.61
N ALA A 896 -37.80 -24.01 -14.44
CA ALA A 896 -36.47 -23.53 -14.05
C ALA A 896 -35.33 -24.20 -14.87
N PRO A 897 -34.39 -23.43 -15.46
CA PRO A 897 -33.19 -24.00 -16.06
C PRO A 897 -32.31 -24.68 -15.00
N ASN A 898 -31.61 -25.75 -15.38
CA ASN A 898 -30.68 -26.45 -14.51
C ASN A 898 -29.57 -25.50 -14.01
N THR A 899 -29.69 -25.10 -12.74
CA THR A 899 -28.80 -24.15 -12.06
C THR A 899 -27.84 -24.86 -11.11
N ILE A 900 -28.26 -26.01 -10.59
CA ILE A 900 -27.48 -26.86 -9.70
C ILE A 900 -27.07 -28.09 -10.49
N GLU A 901 -25.78 -28.16 -10.77
CA GLU A 901 -25.22 -29.27 -11.51
C GLU A 901 -24.65 -30.29 -10.52
N VAL A 902 -25.12 -31.52 -10.69
CA VAL A 902 -24.53 -32.70 -10.09
C VAL A 902 -23.54 -33.21 -11.13
N ASN A 903 -22.24 -33.19 -10.83
CA ASN A 903 -21.33 -34.00 -11.63
C ASN A 903 -21.73 -35.47 -11.42
N GLU A 904 -22.36 -36.07 -12.42
CA GLU A 904 -22.88 -37.44 -12.38
C GLU A 904 -21.74 -38.44 -12.20
N VAL A 905 -21.32 -38.64 -10.96
CA VAL A 905 -20.67 -39.88 -10.63
C VAL A 905 -20.67 -40.19 -9.12
N TYR A 906 -21.09 -41.43 -8.84
CA TYR A 906 -20.68 -42.34 -7.74
C TYR A 906 -21.72 -42.70 -6.67
N ASP A 907 -22.21 -43.94 -6.79
CA ASP A 907 -22.66 -44.81 -5.69
C ASP A 907 -21.46 -45.57 -5.11
N ASN A 908 -20.79 -45.05 -4.08
CA ASN A 908 -20.23 -45.84 -2.96
C ASN A 908 -19.46 -44.95 -1.96
N ILE A 909 -19.91 -44.89 -0.70
CA ILE A 909 -19.49 -43.91 0.31
C ILE A 909 -18.73 -44.55 1.50
N ASP A 910 -18.53 -45.87 1.51
CA ASP A 910 -18.01 -46.57 2.70
C ASP A 910 -16.55 -46.23 3.07
N GLY A 911 -15.76 -45.69 2.14
CA GLY A 911 -14.36 -45.32 2.40
C GLY A 911 -14.13 -43.95 3.06
N LEU A 912 -15.17 -43.11 3.20
CA LEU A 912 -15.02 -41.72 3.69
C LEU A 912 -15.08 -41.62 5.22
N LEU A 913 -15.77 -42.54 5.88
CA LEU A 913 -16.02 -42.51 7.33
C LEU A 913 -14.78 -42.85 8.17
N GLU A 914 -13.80 -43.55 7.60
CA GLU A 914 -12.60 -44.02 8.31
C GLU A 914 -11.51 -42.93 8.43
N GLN A 915 -11.54 -41.89 7.58
CA GLN A 915 -10.54 -40.80 7.59
C GLN A 915 -10.95 -39.56 8.39
N LEU A 916 -12.19 -39.49 8.88
CA LEU A 916 -12.75 -38.33 9.59
C LEU A 916 -12.59 -38.43 11.13
N GLY A 917 -11.97 -39.50 11.64
CA GLY A 917 -11.76 -39.75 13.07
C GLY A 917 -10.53 -39.05 13.70
N GLU A 918 -9.69 -38.38 12.91
CA GLU A 918 -8.49 -37.70 13.41
C GLU A 918 -8.38 -36.27 12.86
N LEU A 919 -9.27 -35.35 13.23
CA LEU A 919 -9.06 -33.91 13.03
C LEU A 919 -10.12 -33.15 13.84
N ASP A 920 -9.81 -32.88 15.11
CA ASP A 920 -10.54 -31.87 15.90
C ASP A 920 -9.55 -31.20 16.87
N LYS A 921 -8.75 -30.28 16.31
CA LYS A 921 -7.92 -29.34 17.07
C LYS A 921 -7.80 -27.96 16.40
N ASP A 922 -8.75 -27.53 15.57
CA ASP A 922 -8.65 -26.22 14.88
C ASP A 922 -9.80 -25.23 15.17
N GLU A 923 -10.66 -25.48 16.16
CA GLU A 923 -11.79 -24.58 16.50
C GLU A 923 -11.42 -23.37 17.39
N ALA A 924 -10.16 -22.92 17.36
CA ALA A 924 -9.74 -21.68 18.01
C ALA A 924 -8.81 -20.81 17.14
N GLU A 925 -8.67 -21.09 15.84
CA GLU A 925 -7.82 -20.33 14.93
C GLU A 925 -8.55 -19.22 14.14
N GLU A 926 -9.88 -19.21 14.11
CA GLU A 926 -10.68 -18.18 13.40
C GLU A 926 -10.91 -16.88 14.20
N ALA A 927 -10.44 -16.82 15.46
CA ALA A 927 -10.33 -15.57 16.21
C ALA A 927 -8.92 -14.96 16.03
N GLU A 928 -8.83 -13.90 15.21
CA GLU A 928 -7.76 -12.86 15.25
C GLU A 928 -6.32 -13.22 14.88
N GLN A 929 -5.98 -14.43 14.42
CA GLN A 929 -4.58 -14.71 14.08
C GLN A 929 -4.14 -14.06 12.75
N LEU A 930 -3.22 -13.11 12.91
CA LEU A 930 -2.46 -12.32 11.93
C LEU A 930 -3.17 -11.03 11.50
N GLU A 931 -3.65 -10.29 12.50
CA GLU A 931 -3.47 -8.83 12.57
C GLU A 931 -2.17 -8.39 11.85
N SER A 932 -2.31 -7.39 10.98
CA SER A 932 -1.23 -6.49 10.55
C SER A 932 -0.02 -7.13 9.82
N ASP A 933 -0.11 -7.29 8.50
CA ASP A 933 1.12 -7.33 7.68
C ASP A 933 1.68 -5.92 7.42
N ASP A 934 1.14 -4.85 8.04
CA ASP A 934 1.75 -3.52 8.21
C ASP A 934 0.92 -2.69 9.24
N ALA A 935 1.15 -2.87 10.54
CA ALA A 935 0.82 -1.93 11.64
C ALA A 935 1.37 -2.48 12.97
N GLU A 936 2.00 -1.63 13.77
CA GLU A 936 2.50 -1.92 15.11
C GLU A 936 1.36 -2.42 16.01
N ALA A 937 1.63 -3.45 16.80
CA ALA A 937 0.60 -4.13 17.57
C ALA A 937 1.10 -4.33 19.02
N GLU A 938 0.64 -3.43 19.90
CA GLU A 938 0.77 -3.50 21.36
C GLU A 938 -0.47 -4.15 22.02
N ALA A 939 -0.21 -4.74 23.19
CA ALA A 939 -1.11 -5.12 24.30
C ALA A 939 -2.27 -6.15 24.12
N ALA A 940 -2.05 -7.38 24.63
CA ALA A 940 -2.64 -7.91 25.89
C ALA A 940 -2.68 -9.46 25.94
N PRO A 941 -2.15 -10.10 27.02
CA PRO A 941 -2.50 -11.48 27.35
C PRO A 941 -2.78 -11.67 28.85
N GLN A 942 -4.05 -11.58 29.28
CA GLN A 942 -4.48 -12.12 30.58
C GLN A 942 -5.87 -12.78 30.48
N LEU A 943 -5.96 -13.96 29.86
CA LEU A 943 -7.14 -14.84 30.05
C LEU A 943 -6.90 -16.34 29.80
N LYS A 944 -5.66 -16.78 29.54
CA LYS A 944 -5.37 -18.20 29.21
C LYS A 944 -4.77 -19.04 30.34
N VAL A 945 -4.61 -18.52 31.57
CA VAL A 945 -3.93 -19.26 32.66
C VAL A 945 -4.88 -20.03 33.60
N ILE A 946 -6.18 -19.74 33.64
CA ILE A 946 -7.10 -20.41 34.59
C ILE A 946 -7.63 -21.76 34.09
N LYS A 947 -7.67 -22.03 32.77
CA LYS A 947 -8.28 -23.26 32.22
C LYS A 947 -7.35 -24.48 32.13
N LYS A 948 -6.05 -24.37 32.44
CA LYS A 948 -5.07 -25.47 32.27
C LYS A 948 -4.73 -26.28 33.54
N ARG A 949 -5.43 -26.07 34.65
CA ARG A 949 -5.14 -26.75 35.93
C ARG A 949 -6.14 -27.84 36.37
N ARG A 950 -7.18 -28.16 35.60
CA ARG A 950 -8.20 -29.17 35.98
C ARG A 950 -8.26 -30.46 35.16
N THR A 951 -7.39 -30.67 34.17
CA THR A 951 -7.46 -31.88 33.29
C THR A 951 -6.18 -32.70 33.30
N LYS A 952 -5.73 -33.15 34.48
CA LYS A 952 -4.60 -34.11 34.57
C LYS A 952 -4.70 -35.14 35.70
N LYS A 953 -5.89 -35.49 36.15
CA LYS A 953 -6.06 -36.54 37.16
C LYS A 953 -7.33 -37.35 36.92
N GLN A 954 -7.25 -38.26 35.95
CA GLN A 954 -7.96 -39.55 35.85
C GLN A 954 -7.98 -40.00 34.37
N MET A 955 -6.89 -40.62 33.94
CA MET A 955 -6.95 -41.64 32.90
C MET A 955 -6.34 -42.89 33.52
N GLY A 956 -7.18 -43.86 33.83
CA GLY A 956 -6.79 -45.14 34.41
C GLY A 956 -7.83 -46.19 34.07
N LEU A 957 -7.46 -47.08 33.15
CA LEU A 957 -8.00 -48.42 32.87
C LEU A 957 -9.49 -48.54 32.49
N ALA A 958 -9.74 -48.80 31.20
CA ALA A 958 -10.92 -49.54 30.75
C ALA A 958 -10.48 -50.68 29.83
N ARG A 959 -10.89 -51.90 30.18
CA ARG A 959 -10.93 -53.09 29.31
C ARG A 959 -12.00 -54.04 29.83
N ALA A 960 -13.04 -54.29 29.02
CA ALA A 960 -13.56 -55.61 28.63
C ALA A 960 -15.06 -55.59 28.24
N ASN A 961 -15.30 -55.93 26.97
CA ASN A 961 -16.31 -56.82 26.40
C ASN A 961 -17.83 -56.68 26.66
N THR A 962 -18.50 -56.22 25.60
CA THR A 962 -19.60 -56.85 24.81
C THR A 962 -20.90 -57.37 25.44
N SER A 963 -22.00 -56.98 24.75
CA SER A 963 -23.23 -57.73 24.44
C SER A 963 -24.49 -57.44 25.28
N GLY A 964 -25.59 -57.13 24.60
CA GLY A 964 -26.96 -57.22 25.15
C GLY A 964 -27.92 -56.12 24.68
N MET A 965 -28.71 -56.42 23.66
CA MET A 965 -29.84 -55.63 23.17
C MET A 965 -31.07 -55.86 24.09
N VAL A 966 -31.93 -54.83 24.23
CA VAL A 966 -33.36 -54.83 24.67
C VAL A 966 -33.74 -55.55 25.98
N ASP A 967 -34.15 -54.82 27.01
CA ASP A 967 -35.57 -54.72 27.44
C ASP A 967 -35.75 -53.83 28.71
N ALA A 968 -36.99 -53.39 28.93
CA ALA A 968 -37.54 -52.75 30.15
C ALA A 968 -37.31 -51.24 30.38
N LEU A 969 -38.24 -50.45 29.81
CA LEU A 969 -38.84 -49.35 30.58
C LEU A 969 -39.46 -49.93 31.85
N LEU A 970 -39.09 -49.40 33.02
CA LEU A 970 -39.94 -49.15 34.21
C LEU A 970 -39.03 -48.87 35.43
N ASP A 971 -38.65 -47.61 35.66
CA ASP A 971 -38.49 -47.03 37.02
C ASP A 971 -38.40 -45.48 36.93
N PRO A 972 -39.07 -44.69 37.81
CA PRO A 972 -39.16 -43.24 37.69
C PRO A 972 -38.23 -42.53 38.68
N ALA A 973 -36.92 -42.53 38.46
CA ALA A 973 -36.01 -41.63 39.18
C ALA A 973 -34.63 -41.56 38.51
N GLY A 974 -34.40 -40.51 37.72
CA GLY A 974 -33.09 -40.23 37.15
C GLY A 974 -33.16 -39.17 36.07
N LEU A 975 -33.06 -37.90 36.44
CA LEU A 975 -32.78 -36.84 35.48
C LEU A 975 -31.46 -37.18 34.76
N PRO A 976 -31.41 -37.15 33.42
CA PRO A 976 -30.21 -37.52 32.69
C PRO A 976 -29.09 -36.51 33.00
N ASP A 977 -27.90 -37.05 33.25
CA ASP A 977 -26.69 -36.28 33.56
C ASP A 977 -26.47 -35.22 32.46
N ALA A 978 -26.42 -33.94 32.82
CA ALA A 978 -26.39 -32.83 31.86
C ALA A 978 -25.17 -32.92 30.92
N GLU A 979 -24.09 -33.56 31.39
CA GLU A 979 -22.89 -33.84 30.63
C GLU A 979 -23.10 -34.94 29.57
N ALA A 980 -23.81 -36.03 29.92
CA ALA A 980 -24.19 -37.08 28.97
C ALA A 980 -25.17 -36.60 27.90
N VAL A 981 -26.12 -35.72 28.27
CA VAL A 981 -27.03 -35.08 27.31
C VAL A 981 -26.27 -34.11 26.40
N ALA A 982 -25.28 -33.38 26.93
CA ALA A 982 -24.44 -32.48 26.14
C ALA A 982 -23.53 -33.27 25.17
N GLU A 983 -22.93 -34.38 25.61
CA GLU A 983 -22.12 -35.26 24.76
C GLU A 983 -22.96 -35.96 23.70
N ALA A 984 -24.14 -36.48 24.03
CA ALA A 984 -25.06 -37.08 23.06
C ALA A 984 -25.56 -36.04 22.04
N LYS A 985 -25.87 -34.81 22.48
CA LYS A 985 -26.19 -33.70 21.58
C LYS A 985 -25.00 -33.31 20.70
N ALA A 986 -23.79 -33.31 21.23
CA ALA A 986 -22.58 -33.02 20.46
C ALA A 986 -22.28 -34.11 19.42
N ALA A 987 -22.43 -35.38 19.78
CA ALA A 987 -22.27 -36.53 18.89
C ALA A 987 -23.34 -36.57 17.79
N ALA A 988 -24.61 -36.34 18.14
CA ALA A 988 -25.71 -36.22 17.19
C ALA A 988 -25.50 -35.04 16.22
N ARG A 989 -25.00 -33.91 16.73
CA ARG A 989 -24.65 -32.73 15.92
C ARG A 989 -23.49 -33.03 14.97
N LYS A 990 -22.48 -33.78 15.41
CA LYS A 990 -21.36 -34.24 14.57
C LYS A 990 -21.82 -35.20 13.47
N LEU A 991 -22.68 -36.17 13.79
CA LEU A 991 -23.24 -37.11 12.83
C LEU A 991 -24.09 -36.39 11.77
N ALA A 992 -24.99 -35.49 12.22
CA ALA A 992 -25.81 -34.68 11.32
C ALA A 992 -24.96 -33.77 10.42
N GLN A 993 -23.87 -33.18 10.94
CA GLN A 993 -22.93 -32.41 10.14
C GLN A 993 -22.18 -33.26 9.10
N ALA A 994 -21.79 -34.49 9.45
CA ALA A 994 -21.13 -35.42 8.54
C ALA A 994 -22.05 -35.87 7.40
N ASP A 995 -23.31 -36.18 7.69
CA ASP A 995 -24.28 -36.57 6.67
C ASP A 995 -24.69 -35.40 5.77
N THR A 996 -24.82 -34.20 6.32
CA THR A 996 -25.01 -32.97 5.53
C THR A 996 -23.83 -32.70 4.60
N LEU A 997 -22.60 -32.93 5.07
CA LEU A 997 -21.39 -32.76 4.26
C LEU A 997 -21.38 -33.73 3.08
N LYS A 998 -21.73 -35.01 3.29
CA LYS A 998 -21.85 -36.01 2.22
C LYS A 998 -22.84 -35.60 1.14
N GLN A 999 -23.98 -35.02 1.52
CA GLN A 999 -25.03 -34.60 0.57
C GLN A 999 -24.66 -33.36 -0.28
N LEU A 1000 -23.70 -32.55 0.17
CA LEU A 1000 -23.29 -31.30 -0.50
C LEU A 1000 -21.98 -31.44 -1.30
N MET A 1001 -21.17 -32.46 -1.02
CA MET A 1001 -19.92 -32.71 -1.74
C MET A 1001 -20.22 -32.95 -3.24
N ASN A 1002 -19.39 -32.37 -4.12
CA ASN A 1002 -19.51 -32.40 -5.59
C ASN A 1002 -20.76 -31.74 -6.20
N LYS A 1003 -21.61 -31.08 -5.41
CA LYS A 1003 -22.67 -30.23 -5.94
C LYS A 1003 -22.16 -28.80 -6.11
N PHE A 1004 -22.45 -28.23 -7.27
CA PHE A 1004 -22.03 -26.90 -7.64
C PHE A 1004 -23.24 -26.06 -8.05
N ILE A 1005 -23.13 -24.76 -7.79
CA ILE A 1005 -24.07 -23.76 -8.29
C ILE A 1005 -23.32 -22.73 -9.10
N LYS A 1006 -23.93 -22.23 -10.17
CA LYS A 1006 -23.38 -21.16 -10.99
C LYS A 1006 -23.19 -19.89 -10.15
N LEU A 1007 -22.05 -19.23 -10.30
CA LEU A 1007 -21.74 -18.01 -9.56
C LEU A 1007 -22.74 -16.88 -9.90
N THR A 1008 -23.18 -16.79 -11.15
CA THR A 1008 -24.15 -15.78 -11.62
C THR A 1008 -25.46 -15.80 -10.86
N ASP A 1009 -25.90 -16.96 -10.38
CA ASP A 1009 -27.16 -17.12 -9.64
C ASP A 1009 -27.00 -16.81 -8.14
N LEU A 1010 -25.76 -16.67 -7.67
CA LEU A 1010 -25.43 -16.25 -6.30
C LEU A 1010 -25.00 -14.79 -6.19
N LEU A 1011 -24.67 -14.13 -7.31
CA LEU A 1011 -24.35 -12.71 -7.31
C LEU A 1011 -25.62 -11.91 -6.95
N PRO A 1012 -25.60 -11.06 -5.90
CA PRO A 1012 -26.79 -10.43 -5.35
C PRO A 1012 -27.56 -9.56 -6.37
N PRO A 1013 -28.85 -9.89 -6.65
CA PRO A 1013 -29.76 -9.03 -7.41
C PRO A 1013 -30.88 -8.41 -6.53
N PRO A 1014 -31.40 -7.19 -6.82
CA PRO A 1014 -30.91 -6.14 -7.72
C PRO A 1014 -29.79 -5.28 -7.10
N LEU A 1015 -29.24 -4.33 -7.86
CA LEU A 1015 -28.42 -3.27 -7.28
C LEU A 1015 -29.23 -2.51 -6.20
N PRO A 1016 -28.57 -1.96 -5.16
CA PRO A 1016 -29.22 -1.05 -4.22
C PRO A 1016 -29.98 0.04 -4.96
N LYS A 1017 -31.18 0.38 -4.47
CA LYS A 1017 -31.97 1.48 -5.05
C LYS A 1017 -31.22 2.78 -4.82
N LYS A 1018 -30.91 3.48 -5.91
CA LYS A 1018 -30.36 4.83 -5.83
C LYS A 1018 -31.40 5.76 -5.20
N GLY A 1019 -30.98 6.56 -4.23
CA GLY A 1019 -31.78 7.60 -3.60
C GLY A 1019 -32.11 8.75 -4.56
N THR A 1020 -32.65 9.83 -4.00
CA THR A 1020 -33.24 10.95 -4.78
C THR A 1020 -32.26 12.05 -5.15
N PHE A 1021 -31.00 11.99 -4.72
CA PHE A 1021 -30.02 13.04 -5.02
C PHE A 1021 -29.61 13.03 -6.50
N GLU A 1022 -29.71 14.18 -7.14
CA GLU A 1022 -29.27 14.43 -8.52
C GLU A 1022 -27.86 15.03 -8.51
N VAL A 1023 -26.94 14.39 -9.25
CA VAL A 1023 -25.51 14.74 -9.27
C VAL A 1023 -25.27 16.10 -9.94
N ASP A 1024 -26.16 16.54 -10.84
CA ASP A 1024 -26.02 17.83 -11.55
C ASP A 1024 -26.10 19.06 -10.62
N LEU A 1025 -26.69 18.91 -9.41
CA LEU A 1025 -26.74 19.97 -8.39
C LEU A 1025 -25.34 20.42 -7.92
N ILE A 1026 -24.30 19.62 -8.19
CA ILE A 1026 -22.91 19.94 -7.86
C ILE A 1026 -22.40 21.16 -8.63
N LYS A 1027 -22.97 21.46 -9.81
CA LYS A 1027 -22.55 22.62 -10.64
C LYS A 1027 -22.60 23.93 -9.86
N ASP A 1028 -23.59 24.06 -8.98
CA ASP A 1028 -23.82 25.25 -8.17
C ASP A 1028 -23.12 25.19 -6.80
N SER A 1029 -22.33 24.14 -6.51
CA SER A 1029 -21.63 23.98 -5.23
C SER A 1029 -20.21 24.58 -5.28
N PRO A 1030 -19.99 25.77 -4.71
CA PRO A 1030 -18.67 26.39 -4.66
C PRO A 1030 -17.71 25.71 -3.67
N TYR A 1031 -18.23 24.89 -2.75
CA TYR A 1031 -17.48 24.24 -1.68
C TYR A 1031 -17.25 22.74 -1.90
N PHE A 1032 -17.59 22.22 -3.09
CA PHE A 1032 -17.35 20.81 -3.44
C PHE A 1032 -15.86 20.44 -3.31
N PHE A 1033 -15.01 21.29 -3.90
CA PHE A 1033 -13.56 21.32 -3.76
C PHE A 1033 -13.16 22.77 -3.47
N SER A 1034 -12.50 23.05 -2.34
CA SER A 1034 -12.31 24.43 -1.85
C SER A 1034 -11.12 24.64 -0.93
#